data_AF-A0A7X1CKT1-F1
#
_entry.id   AF-A0A7X1CKT1-F1
#
_cell.length_a   1.000
_cell.length_b   1.000
_cell.length_c   1.000
_cell.angle_alpha   90.00
_cell.angle_beta   90.00
_cell.angle_gamma   90.00
#
_symmetry.space_group_name_H-M   'P 1'
#
loop_
_entity.id
_entity.type
_entity.pdbx_description
1 polymer ?
#
loop_
_entity_poly.entity_id
_entity_poly.type
_entity_poly.pdbx_seq_one_letter_code
_entity_poly.pdbx_strand_id
1 'polypeptide(L)'
;MRKLLLVFFISCVFLILGNIKAEAGEIHRKEIFSLEEPTWIFKSGMGRGSYHDRQDLGFILKENTKLKMRQVNTNFNGPLTVRLLGDDSKEEKSVAVTSNWTTIEAGKALVPFVNTPYGEIGATLEYEIEGDTEQKPLPIYKYGDNQAAFFDTWDNNDGEYGLIINKDFQLLIPKKDKNYARNLRDFPNLDALIEYFNGIFKLNNDMAGFDNSSPTNQVGKNRYFLKADANGAGAAYYGSHWTAQSYDTVRMWLEKGHWGTLHEIAHGYQTGLDNRGIYTGEVSNNLFGVQYEYSTYGKDEADRIGWLFGIGYKAQVENNLYTKMVKNFGTYDSANLREKLIFLALLKQKAGNEAFTKLYQGYRADANKPGFDINEYTLPNLLNHYYSENSGFDFTAVFERWGIKLTNSQPEINRDREYTPVASIADIVPENKLLSARLLVDPNVMIRSNFTMVTNAEIAALNLTGNLNIELDIENIQDLKGTKIQIKNGKQVVQEQFIQDKQVQFKNLPNGVYTVNFIGDIMKDYSVKQHYVYVKEVQNQAKILIEDMNKTNLTNQKIKFLGLGNAQFAEFNTDLQKEQGILSISSQNPHVYFGQNLYAAIEIKDTQGNVVYQNRMAGLGVETGTFEFPLKEGYQIQIEHVEPSRLAPVEPISVRERINTWTMSKWGLVNHKLQNDAQQDLIKKINAYGGNLIQDENVRDIALIYSSQKKNLLQAIHLLDEENKKEYLDKYKELFDTPHYGDNFNFTLKGLGNATFATMDFSTKERLLTVNTNRIMPHWYFPERYATVLVQGIDGTKKYVKNYWGRKNYAAAIDKVNLSLGDYLTVIHEEGAGQRLSIQNKDSQKLLANQKIVRYQLVQDGIKVVAESDVPKLVQDSPKITSFVKEGDTSIRGKATPGASVEVLVGNSTPAKTTKADDLGEWEVTVSALLKGEQVRVKSTYEGEQLTSPEYKVIALPTIQSWLGIGETRINGQASSRATIDVLVNGVKKATVSADASGSWVATVPALTVGQTVQIRETIEGRYVDSKVYQVDPIHYGDKFKFTLQGFCNATFATMDFSAKERLLTVNTNRTMPHWYFTERYATILVQGTDGTKKYVKNYWGRKNYAASIDKVNLSLGDYLTLVHEEGAGHRLRIQNTDSQKLLANQKIVRYQLAKDGLKEVTASDVPKLVQDSPKITSFVREGDTSIRGKATPGASVEVLVGNSTPAKTTKADDLGEWEVTVSALLKGEQVRVKSTYEGEQLTSPEYKVIAR
;
A
#
# COMPACT_ATOMS: atom_id res chain seq x y z
N MET A 1 -7.03 -27.92 35.47
CA MET A 1 -6.77 -26.88 36.50
C MET A 1 -5.95 -27.39 37.72
N ARG A 2 -4.93 -28.24 37.52
CA ARG A 2 -3.93 -28.56 38.58
C ARG A 2 -2.48 -28.67 38.08
N LYS A 3 -2.24 -28.41 36.77
CA LYS A 3 -0.89 -28.36 36.16
C LYS A 3 -0.44 -26.95 35.76
N LEU A 4 -1.31 -25.94 35.85
CA LEU A 4 -0.95 -24.53 35.56
C LEU A 4 -0.44 -23.75 36.78
N LEU A 5 -0.60 -24.28 38.01
CA LEU A 5 -0.20 -23.61 39.25
C LEU A 5 1.23 -23.93 39.70
N LEU A 6 1.89 -24.94 39.11
CA LEU A 6 3.26 -25.33 39.50
C LEU A 6 4.35 -24.59 38.71
N VAL A 7 4.03 -24.11 37.49
CA VAL A 7 4.99 -23.40 36.63
C VAL A 7 5.09 -21.92 37.03
N PHE A 8 4.03 -21.34 37.60
CA PHE A 8 4.05 -19.95 38.07
C PHE A 8 4.81 -19.78 39.41
N PHE A 9 4.98 -20.87 40.19
CA PHE A 9 5.66 -20.82 41.49
C PHE A 9 7.17 -21.04 41.43
N ILE A 10 7.71 -21.53 40.30
CA ILE A 10 9.16 -21.73 40.11
C ILE A 10 9.84 -20.47 39.55
N SER A 11 9.08 -19.55 38.95
CA SER A 11 9.61 -18.26 38.46
C SER A 11 9.68 -17.16 39.53
N CYS A 12 8.95 -17.30 40.65
CA CYS A 12 8.93 -16.30 41.73
C CYS A 12 9.91 -16.60 42.89
N VAL A 13 10.59 -17.75 42.91
CA VAL A 13 11.54 -18.10 43.98
C VAL A 13 13.01 -17.80 43.63
N PHE A 14 13.31 -17.36 42.40
CA PHE A 14 14.61 -16.76 42.05
C PHE A 14 14.63 -15.22 42.14
N LEU A 15 13.54 -14.59 42.60
CA LEU A 15 13.36 -13.13 42.66
C LEU A 15 13.79 -12.50 44.00
N ILE A 16 14.48 -13.24 44.86
CA ILE A 16 15.22 -12.70 46.01
C ILE A 16 16.60 -13.36 46.04
N LEU A 17 17.41 -13.13 45.01
CA LEU A 17 18.85 -13.24 45.17
C LEU A 17 19.33 -11.85 45.57
N GLY A 18 19.57 -11.68 46.87
CA GLY A 18 20.31 -10.53 47.39
C GLY A 18 21.64 -10.40 46.64
N ASN A 19 22.15 -9.17 46.58
CA ASN A 19 23.49 -8.84 46.10
C ASN A 19 24.47 -10.00 46.32
N ILE A 20 24.76 -10.77 45.27
CA ILE A 20 25.81 -11.81 45.34
C ILE A 20 27.11 -11.03 45.36
N LYS A 21 27.58 -10.72 46.57
CA LYS A 21 28.98 -10.37 46.79
C LYS A 21 29.76 -11.66 46.53
N ALA A 22 30.46 -11.72 45.41
CA ALA A 22 31.37 -12.84 45.17
C ALA A 22 32.56 -12.65 46.12
N GLU A 23 32.57 -13.42 47.21
CA GLU A 23 33.57 -13.35 48.26
C GLU A 23 34.84 -14.12 47.86
N ALA A 24 35.98 -13.64 48.32
CA ALA A 24 37.28 -14.21 48.02
C ALA A 24 37.41 -15.65 48.54
N GLY A 25 37.94 -16.56 47.70
CA GLY A 25 38.28 -17.93 48.10
C GLY A 25 37.13 -18.94 48.19
N GLU A 26 35.89 -18.55 47.87
CA GLU A 26 34.77 -19.50 47.72
C GLU A 26 34.65 -20.00 46.27
N ILE A 27 34.39 -21.31 46.11
CA ILE A 27 34.05 -21.89 44.82
C ILE A 27 32.56 -21.68 44.57
N HIS A 28 32.25 -20.77 43.66
CA HIS A 28 30.89 -20.55 43.16
C HIS A 28 30.58 -21.49 42.01
N ARG A 29 29.30 -21.86 41.87
CA ARG A 29 28.80 -22.68 40.78
C ARG A 29 27.69 -21.96 40.04
N LYS A 30 27.77 -21.95 38.71
CA LYS A 30 26.76 -21.39 37.82
C LYS A 30 26.37 -22.38 36.73
N GLU A 31 25.08 -22.64 36.59
CA GLU A 31 24.53 -23.36 35.44
C GLU A 31 24.50 -22.45 34.21
N ILE A 32 24.98 -22.98 33.09
CA ILE A 32 25.09 -22.30 31.80
C ILE A 32 24.15 -23.00 30.83
N PHE A 33 23.05 -22.35 30.46
CA PHE A 33 22.11 -22.94 29.49
C PHE A 33 22.72 -22.96 28.07
N SER A 34 22.25 -23.88 27.23
CA SER A 34 22.57 -23.92 25.80
C SER A 34 21.40 -23.44 24.94
N LEU A 35 21.71 -23.02 23.72
CA LEU A 35 20.72 -22.67 22.70
C LEU A 35 20.74 -23.68 21.56
N GLU A 36 19.59 -23.86 20.91
CA GLU A 36 19.56 -24.51 19.60
C GLU A 36 20.35 -23.66 18.60
N GLU A 37 21.25 -24.29 17.85
CA GLU A 37 21.95 -23.60 16.77
C GLU A 37 20.98 -23.35 15.62
N PRO A 38 20.71 -22.09 15.24
CA PRO A 38 19.80 -21.79 14.15
C PRO A 38 20.50 -22.01 12.80
N THR A 39 20.89 -23.25 12.53
CA THR A 39 21.66 -23.65 11.33
C THR A 39 20.97 -23.24 10.04
N TRP A 40 19.63 -23.16 10.04
CA TRP A 40 18.87 -22.70 8.89
C TRP A 40 19.09 -21.22 8.56
N ILE A 41 19.40 -20.39 9.55
CA ILE A 41 19.79 -19.00 9.37
C ILE A 41 21.25 -18.94 8.89
N PHE A 42 22.15 -19.62 9.60
CA PHE A 42 23.59 -19.52 9.36
C PHE A 42 24.02 -20.07 7.99
N LYS A 43 23.40 -21.16 7.51
CA LYS A 43 23.67 -21.71 6.17
C LYS A 43 23.34 -20.74 5.04
N SER A 44 22.40 -19.82 5.25
CA SER A 44 22.10 -18.76 4.28
C SER A 44 23.17 -17.66 4.22
N GLY A 45 24.17 -17.70 5.10
CA GLY A 45 25.17 -16.65 5.30
C GLY A 45 24.67 -15.49 6.17
N MET A 46 23.48 -15.61 6.77
CA MET A 46 22.94 -14.63 7.70
C MET A 46 23.47 -14.85 9.11
N GLY A 47 23.96 -13.79 9.75
CA GLY A 47 24.50 -13.87 11.12
C GLY A 47 23.42 -13.76 12.21
N ARG A 48 22.59 -12.73 12.14
CA ARG A 48 21.51 -12.40 13.10
C ARG A 48 21.93 -12.61 14.57
N GLY A 49 23.09 -12.10 14.96
CA GLY A 49 23.66 -12.26 16.29
C GLY A 49 24.33 -13.63 16.55
N SER A 50 24.89 -14.29 15.53
CA SER A 50 25.68 -15.52 15.72
C SER A 50 26.73 -15.32 16.82
N TYR A 51 26.77 -16.19 17.82
CA TYR A 51 27.73 -16.13 18.94
C TYR A 51 27.71 -14.83 19.76
N HIS A 52 26.65 -14.02 19.66
CA HIS A 52 26.47 -12.82 20.49
C HIS A 52 25.85 -13.14 21.85
N ASP A 53 25.07 -14.22 21.98
CA ASP A 53 24.36 -14.54 23.23
C ASP A 53 25.32 -14.94 24.36
N ARG A 54 25.10 -14.37 25.55
CA ARG A 54 26.01 -14.56 26.70
C ARG A 54 25.29 -14.60 28.04
N GLN A 55 25.98 -15.18 29.02
CA GLN A 55 25.51 -15.32 30.40
C GLN A 55 26.53 -14.67 31.35
N ASP A 56 26.13 -13.59 32.02
CA ASP A 56 26.95 -12.79 32.94
C ASP A 56 27.19 -13.49 34.29
N LEU A 57 28.35 -13.35 34.95
CA LEU A 57 28.51 -13.93 36.30
C LEU A 57 27.92 -13.06 37.43
N GLY A 58 27.29 -11.92 37.12
CA GLY A 58 26.59 -11.07 38.09
C GLY A 58 27.47 -10.07 38.87
N PHE A 59 28.76 -9.96 38.56
CA PHE A 59 29.69 -9.02 39.21
C PHE A 59 30.62 -8.35 38.20
N ILE A 60 31.28 -7.27 38.61
CA ILE A 60 32.35 -6.59 37.87
C ILE A 60 33.68 -7.06 38.49
N LEU A 61 34.49 -7.75 37.69
CA LEU A 61 35.81 -8.22 38.11
C LEU A 61 36.76 -7.03 38.12
N LYS A 62 37.31 -6.70 39.30
CA LYS A 62 38.26 -5.62 39.50
C LYS A 62 39.56 -5.89 38.73
N GLU A 63 40.20 -4.81 38.29
CA GLU A 63 41.50 -4.85 37.63
C GLU A 63 42.54 -5.68 38.41
N ASN A 64 43.37 -6.42 37.67
CA ASN A 64 44.44 -7.29 38.15
C ASN A 64 43.98 -8.37 39.15
N THR A 65 42.68 -8.68 39.17
CA THR A 65 42.13 -9.78 39.96
C THR A 65 42.02 -11.04 39.09
N LYS A 66 42.46 -12.19 39.63
CA LYS A 66 42.42 -13.48 38.94
C LYS A 66 41.09 -14.19 39.16
N LEU A 67 40.44 -14.52 38.06
CA LEU A 67 39.25 -15.37 38.03
C LEU A 67 39.66 -16.78 37.58
N LYS A 68 39.64 -17.74 38.51
CA LYS A 68 39.85 -19.16 38.25
C LYS A 68 38.53 -19.81 37.88
N MET A 69 38.53 -20.66 36.86
CA MET A 69 37.31 -21.30 36.34
C MET A 69 37.58 -22.72 35.86
N ARG A 70 36.56 -23.59 35.95
CA ARG A 70 36.51 -24.88 35.28
C ARG A 70 35.07 -25.25 34.91
N GLN A 71 34.90 -26.02 33.86
CA GLN A 71 33.63 -26.61 33.47
C GLN A 71 33.51 -27.99 34.15
N VAL A 72 32.40 -28.30 34.80
CA VAL A 72 32.26 -29.54 35.60
C VAL A 72 31.13 -30.46 35.17
N ASN A 73 30.29 -30.06 34.21
CA ASN A 73 29.26 -30.95 33.68
C ASN A 73 29.88 -31.95 32.70
N THR A 74 30.01 -33.21 33.12
CA THR A 74 30.58 -34.30 32.31
C THR A 74 29.78 -34.65 31.07
N ASN A 75 28.52 -34.23 30.97
CA ASN A 75 27.66 -34.46 29.80
C ASN A 75 27.83 -33.39 28.71
N PHE A 76 28.49 -32.28 29.02
CA PHE A 76 28.76 -31.22 28.07
C PHE A 76 30.09 -31.47 27.36
N ASN A 77 30.06 -31.48 26.02
CA ASN A 77 31.24 -31.74 25.20
C ASN A 77 31.84 -30.42 24.68
N GLY A 78 33.13 -30.22 24.92
CA GLY A 78 33.88 -29.06 24.42
C GLY A 78 34.15 -27.98 25.49
N PRO A 79 35.00 -26.98 25.17
CA PRO A 79 35.30 -25.90 26.08
C PRO A 79 34.19 -24.83 26.11
N LEU A 80 33.98 -24.21 27.26
CA LEU A 80 33.30 -22.91 27.34
C LEU A 80 34.25 -21.80 26.92
N THR A 81 33.74 -20.69 26.41
CA THR A 81 34.53 -19.46 26.24
C THR A 81 34.07 -18.44 27.25
N VAL A 82 34.97 -18.05 28.16
CA VAL A 82 34.73 -16.95 29.11
C VAL A 82 35.45 -15.70 28.64
N ARG A 83 34.78 -14.56 28.73
CA ARG A 83 35.27 -13.26 28.27
C ARG A 83 35.10 -12.22 29.36
N LEU A 84 36.15 -11.44 29.59
CA LEU A 84 36.09 -10.21 30.36
C LEU A 84 35.80 -9.06 29.38
N LEU A 85 34.60 -8.49 29.44
CA LEU A 85 34.15 -7.43 28.54
C LEU A 85 33.95 -6.08 29.23
N GLY A 86 34.12 -5.00 28.47
CA GLY A 86 33.93 -3.63 28.92
C GLY A 86 33.55 -2.73 27.75
N ASP A 87 34.10 -1.52 27.71
CA ASP A 87 33.88 -0.50 26.68
C ASP A 87 35.07 -0.32 25.73
N ASP A 88 36.10 -1.16 25.81
CA ASP A 88 37.31 -1.10 24.96
C ASP A 88 37.87 -2.49 24.66
N SER A 89 37.76 -2.93 23.40
CA SER A 89 38.24 -4.24 22.95
C SER A 89 39.74 -4.49 23.15
N LYS A 90 40.58 -3.45 23.31
CA LYS A 90 42.02 -3.62 23.60
C LYS A 90 42.30 -4.10 25.02
N GLU A 91 41.41 -3.76 25.96
CA GLU A 91 41.55 -4.12 27.38
C GLU A 91 40.91 -5.47 27.70
N GLU A 92 39.98 -5.92 26.84
CA GLU A 92 39.22 -7.15 26.99
C GLU A 92 40.07 -8.42 26.81
N LYS A 93 39.65 -9.49 27.49
CA LYS A 93 40.33 -10.80 27.47
C LYS A 93 39.34 -11.92 27.25
N SER A 94 39.80 -13.04 26.71
CA SER A 94 39.01 -14.26 26.57
C SER A 94 39.85 -15.50 26.81
N VAL A 95 39.24 -16.54 27.38
CA VAL A 95 39.90 -17.82 27.61
C VAL A 95 38.93 -18.99 27.37
N ALA A 96 39.46 -20.11 26.87
CA ALA A 96 38.74 -21.37 26.79
C ALA A 96 38.80 -22.08 28.16
N VAL A 97 37.65 -22.47 28.69
CA VAL A 97 37.51 -23.15 29.98
C VAL A 97 37.09 -24.59 29.74
N THR A 98 37.93 -25.52 30.20
CA THR A 98 37.72 -26.98 30.11
C THR A 98 37.43 -27.55 31.50
N SER A 99 37.53 -28.88 31.66
CA SER A 99 37.47 -29.53 32.98
C SER A 99 38.62 -29.15 33.92
N ASN A 100 39.70 -28.59 33.38
CA ASN A 100 40.85 -28.15 34.16
C ASN A 100 40.70 -26.69 34.61
N TRP A 101 41.20 -26.38 35.81
CA TRP A 101 41.28 -25.01 36.31
C TRP A 101 42.08 -24.13 35.35
N THR A 102 41.45 -23.04 34.94
CA THR A 102 42.00 -22.04 34.02
C THR A 102 41.80 -20.66 34.61
N THR A 103 42.77 -19.77 34.45
CA THR A 103 42.73 -18.42 35.05
C THR A 103 42.65 -17.34 33.96
N ILE A 104 41.89 -16.27 34.23
CA ILE A 104 41.87 -15.05 33.43
C ILE A 104 41.97 -13.82 34.35
N GLU A 105 42.66 -12.79 33.88
CA GLU A 105 42.76 -11.48 34.55
C GLU A 105 42.90 -10.38 33.48
N ALA A 106 42.59 -9.14 33.84
CA ALA A 106 42.75 -7.97 32.97
C ALA A 106 43.24 -6.75 33.75
N GLY A 107 43.95 -5.83 33.08
CA GLY A 107 44.47 -4.61 33.69
C GLY A 107 43.41 -3.54 33.99
N LYS A 108 42.14 -3.82 33.67
CA LYS A 108 40.97 -2.96 33.88
C LYS A 108 39.85 -3.75 34.54
N ALA A 109 38.97 -3.04 35.25
CA ALA A 109 37.73 -3.63 35.73
C ALA A 109 36.82 -3.97 34.54
N LEU A 110 36.35 -5.22 34.47
CA LEU A 110 35.59 -5.78 33.35
C LEU A 110 34.54 -6.78 33.83
N VAL A 111 33.52 -7.03 33.02
CA VAL A 111 32.43 -7.94 33.35
C VAL A 111 32.70 -9.33 32.76
N PRO A 112 32.77 -10.40 33.59
CA PRO A 112 32.88 -11.76 33.11
C PRO A 112 31.56 -12.27 32.52
N PHE A 113 31.62 -12.68 31.26
CA PHE A 113 30.55 -13.34 30.51
C PHE A 113 31.00 -14.70 30.02
N VAL A 114 30.10 -15.67 30.08
CA VAL A 114 30.23 -16.96 29.39
C VAL A 114 29.50 -16.84 28.06
N ASN A 115 30.16 -17.14 26.94
CA ASN A 115 29.45 -17.29 25.66
C ASN A 115 28.45 -18.43 25.79
N THR A 116 27.19 -18.20 25.42
CA THR A 116 26.17 -19.23 25.48
C THR A 116 26.48 -20.32 24.45
N PRO A 117 26.71 -21.58 24.87
CA PRO A 117 27.00 -22.66 23.95
C PRO A 117 25.79 -23.04 23.10
N TYR A 118 26.04 -23.53 21.89
CA TYR A 118 25.01 -24.16 21.07
C TYR A 118 24.97 -25.68 21.32
N GLY A 119 23.76 -26.25 21.30
CA GLY A 119 23.51 -27.68 21.49
C GLY A 119 22.37 -27.96 22.47
N GLU A 120 22.09 -29.25 22.70
CA GLU A 120 20.99 -29.69 23.57
C GLU A 120 21.36 -29.69 25.06
N ILE A 121 22.65 -29.81 25.38
CA ILE A 121 23.14 -29.99 26.75
C ILE A 121 23.79 -28.70 27.23
N GLY A 122 23.34 -28.17 28.37
CA GLY A 122 23.96 -27.04 29.08
C GLY A 122 25.27 -27.40 29.76
N ALA A 123 26.08 -26.41 30.12
CA ALA A 123 27.30 -26.61 30.89
C ALA A 123 27.13 -26.16 32.35
N THR A 124 28.06 -26.56 33.22
CA THR A 124 28.14 -26.04 34.59
C THR A 124 29.53 -25.45 34.78
N LEU A 125 29.60 -24.16 35.12
CA LEU A 125 30.84 -23.45 35.40
C LEU A 125 31.05 -23.36 36.91
N GLU A 126 32.19 -23.83 37.39
CA GLU A 126 32.71 -23.47 38.71
C GLU A 126 33.74 -22.36 38.56
N TYR A 127 33.69 -21.38 39.45
CA TYR A 127 34.65 -20.28 39.46
C TYR A 127 35.00 -19.82 40.88
N GLU A 128 36.19 -19.26 41.01
CA GLU A 128 36.78 -18.77 42.25
C GLU A 128 37.54 -17.47 41.94
N ILE A 129 37.44 -16.48 42.82
CA ILE A 129 38.23 -15.25 42.73
C ILE A 129 39.43 -15.38 43.67
N GLU A 130 40.65 -15.30 43.13
CA GLU A 130 41.86 -15.37 43.94
C GLU A 130 42.16 -14.03 44.63
N GLY A 131 42.31 -14.07 45.96
CA GLY A 131 42.70 -12.93 46.81
C GLY A 131 41.51 -12.23 47.48
N ASP A 132 41.77 -11.51 48.59
CA ASP A 132 40.76 -10.99 49.53
C ASP A 132 39.95 -9.76 49.05
N THR A 133 39.91 -9.51 47.74
CA THR A 133 39.27 -8.30 47.22
C THR A 133 37.82 -8.56 46.84
N GLU A 134 36.90 -7.88 47.54
CA GLU A 134 35.47 -7.92 47.22
C GLU A 134 35.19 -7.33 45.83
N GLN A 135 34.35 -8.03 45.06
CA GLN A 135 33.95 -7.59 43.72
C GLN A 135 32.66 -6.77 43.78
N LYS A 136 32.54 -5.77 42.90
CA LYS A 136 31.33 -4.95 42.82
C LYS A 136 30.20 -5.76 42.17
N PRO A 137 28.96 -5.71 42.67
CA PRO A 137 27.83 -6.33 41.97
C PRO A 137 27.58 -5.62 40.64
N LEU A 138 27.19 -6.40 39.62
CA LEU A 138 26.74 -5.86 38.33
C LEU A 138 25.25 -5.48 38.45
N PRO A 139 24.85 -4.21 38.32
CA PRO A 139 23.45 -3.85 38.22
C PRO A 139 22.87 -4.38 36.89
N ILE A 140 21.76 -5.12 36.98
CA ILE A 140 21.08 -5.74 35.84
C ILE A 140 19.63 -5.27 35.80
N TYR A 141 19.16 -4.85 34.62
CA TYR A 141 17.77 -4.48 34.37
C TYR A 141 17.15 -5.42 33.32
N LYS A 142 15.99 -5.99 33.65
CA LYS A 142 15.13 -6.73 32.72
C LYS A 142 13.79 -6.02 32.57
N TYR A 143 13.10 -6.32 31.49
CA TYR A 143 11.79 -5.74 31.21
C TYR A 143 10.81 -5.93 32.39
N GLY A 144 10.22 -4.84 32.87
CA GLY A 144 9.31 -4.81 34.01
C GLY A 144 9.99 -4.74 35.38
N ASP A 145 11.33 -4.69 35.45
CA ASP A 145 12.04 -4.49 36.71
C ASP A 145 11.87 -3.07 37.26
N ASN A 146 12.14 -2.92 38.58
CA ASN A 146 12.15 -1.61 39.22
C ASN A 146 13.39 -0.81 38.82
N GLN A 147 13.19 0.20 37.97
CA GLN A 147 14.25 1.07 37.47
C GLN A 147 15.01 1.81 38.59
N ALA A 148 14.32 2.26 39.64
CA ALA A 148 14.98 2.92 40.76
C ALA A 148 15.95 1.97 41.46
N ALA A 149 15.52 0.73 41.74
CA ALA A 149 16.37 -0.28 42.37
C ALA A 149 17.60 -0.64 41.53
N PHE A 150 17.47 -0.71 40.20
CA PHE A 150 18.61 -0.90 39.29
C PHE A 150 19.67 0.20 39.45
N PHE A 151 19.21 1.45 39.44
CA PHE A 151 20.10 2.60 39.56
C PHE A 151 20.65 2.80 40.98
N ASP A 152 19.87 2.50 42.01
CA ASP A 152 20.31 2.52 43.41
C ASP A 152 21.44 1.50 43.62
N THR A 153 21.31 0.28 43.07
CA THR A 153 22.39 -0.72 43.09
C THR A 153 23.65 -0.18 42.39
N TRP A 154 23.50 0.48 41.24
CA TRP A 154 24.64 1.05 40.52
C TRP A 154 25.32 2.19 41.30
N ASP A 155 24.55 3.08 41.92
CA ASP A 155 25.07 4.21 42.68
C ASP A 155 25.75 3.77 43.98
N ASN A 156 25.13 2.85 44.74
CA ASN A 156 25.63 2.40 46.03
C ASN A 156 26.95 1.63 45.94
N ASN A 157 27.25 1.01 44.80
CA ASN A 157 28.46 0.21 44.60
C ASN A 157 29.50 0.90 43.69
N ASP A 158 29.19 2.08 43.18
CA ASP A 158 30.03 2.84 42.24
C ASP A 158 30.58 1.99 41.07
N GLY A 159 29.72 1.14 40.51
CA GLY A 159 30.08 0.17 39.46
C GLY A 159 30.48 0.80 38.13
N GLU A 160 31.42 0.17 37.43
CA GLU A 160 31.94 0.59 36.13
C GLU A 160 30.96 0.33 34.98
N TYR A 161 30.02 -0.61 35.15
CA TYR A 161 29.07 -1.02 34.11
C TYR A 161 27.70 -1.34 34.70
N GLY A 162 26.69 -1.29 33.83
CA GLY A 162 25.37 -1.87 34.07
C GLY A 162 24.90 -2.62 32.82
N LEU A 163 23.96 -3.54 33.01
CA LEU A 163 23.53 -4.45 31.94
C LEU A 163 22.01 -4.43 31.78
N ILE A 164 21.54 -4.18 30.57
CA ILE A 164 20.13 -4.38 30.21
C ILE A 164 20.00 -5.72 29.47
N ILE A 165 19.03 -6.55 29.87
CA ILE A 165 18.78 -7.85 29.25
C ILE A 165 17.33 -7.94 28.79
N ASN A 166 17.14 -8.29 27.52
CA ASN A 166 15.85 -8.60 26.92
C ASN A 166 15.92 -9.91 26.10
N LYS A 167 14.79 -10.37 25.54
CA LYS A 167 14.70 -11.60 24.75
C LYS A 167 15.51 -11.58 23.43
N ASP A 168 15.73 -10.40 22.84
CA ASP A 168 16.41 -10.25 21.54
C ASP A 168 17.81 -9.63 21.65
N PHE A 169 18.14 -8.98 22.78
CA PHE A 169 19.42 -8.30 22.95
C PHE A 169 19.88 -8.21 24.42
N GLN A 170 21.17 -7.92 24.58
CA GLN A 170 21.83 -7.53 25.82
C GLN A 170 22.61 -6.24 25.54
N LEU A 171 22.53 -5.23 26.42
CA LEU A 171 23.24 -3.96 26.27
C LEU A 171 24.12 -3.69 27.50
N LEU A 172 25.43 -3.69 27.31
CA LEU A 172 26.42 -3.36 28.33
C LEU A 172 26.70 -1.86 28.31
N ILE A 173 26.33 -1.15 29.38
CA ILE A 173 26.39 0.30 29.49
C ILE A 173 27.57 0.70 30.38
N PRO A 174 28.58 1.45 29.88
CA PRO A 174 29.64 1.98 30.71
C PRO A 174 29.11 3.06 31.66
N LYS A 175 29.76 3.22 32.81
CA LYS A 175 29.43 4.21 33.85
C LYS A 175 29.29 5.63 33.32
N LYS A 176 30.06 5.98 32.28
CA LYS A 176 30.00 7.28 31.59
C LYS A 176 28.58 7.62 31.10
N ASP A 177 27.82 6.62 30.66
CA ASP A 177 26.46 6.79 30.13
C ASP A 177 25.36 6.55 31.18
N LYS A 178 25.71 6.21 32.43
CA LYS A 178 24.76 5.92 33.51
C LYS A 178 23.70 7.02 33.68
N ASN A 179 24.13 8.28 33.69
CA ASN A 179 23.23 9.42 33.86
C ASN A 179 22.32 9.65 32.65
N TYR A 180 22.80 9.33 31.44
CA TYR A 180 21.99 9.40 30.22
C TYR A 180 20.96 8.27 30.19
N ALA A 181 21.35 7.04 30.53
CA ALA A 181 20.45 5.90 30.66
C ALA A 181 19.38 6.12 31.74
N ARG A 182 19.68 6.88 32.81
CA ARG A 182 18.72 7.26 33.85
C ARG A 182 17.70 8.29 33.37
N ASN A 183 18.16 9.24 32.55
CA ASN A 183 17.38 10.38 32.08
C ASN A 183 17.28 10.36 30.56
N LEU A 184 16.71 9.28 30.02
CA LEU A 184 16.57 9.11 28.57
C LEU A 184 15.77 10.27 27.97
N ARG A 185 16.33 10.89 26.93
CA ARG A 185 15.71 12.02 26.25
C ARG A 185 14.46 11.61 25.48
N ASP A 186 14.52 10.47 24.79
CA ASP A 186 13.49 10.05 23.83
C ASP A 186 12.52 9.00 24.40
N PHE A 187 12.79 8.51 25.61
CA PHE A 187 12.05 7.42 26.25
C PHE A 187 11.69 7.79 27.69
N PRO A 188 10.46 7.49 28.15
CA PRO A 188 10.07 7.78 29.53
C PRO A 188 10.79 6.92 30.58
N ASN A 189 11.28 5.72 30.21
CA ASN A 189 11.96 4.76 31.09
C ASN A 189 12.70 3.69 30.27
N LEU A 190 13.43 2.79 30.95
CA LEU A 190 14.16 1.69 30.33
C LEU A 190 13.25 0.65 29.64
N ASP A 191 12.03 0.42 30.14
CA ASP A 191 11.05 -0.46 29.47
C ASP A 191 10.66 0.07 28.08
N ALA A 192 10.44 1.39 27.94
CA ALA A 192 10.13 2.00 26.65
C ALA A 192 11.31 1.93 25.66
N LEU A 193 12.55 1.98 26.16
CA LEU A 193 13.74 1.71 25.34
C LEU A 193 13.76 0.26 24.86
N ILE A 194 13.45 -0.71 25.74
CA ILE A 194 13.36 -2.13 25.38
C ILE A 194 12.28 -2.37 24.32
N GLU A 195 11.10 -1.73 24.45
CA GLU A 195 10.04 -1.85 23.45
C GLU A 195 10.40 -1.26 22.09
N TYR A 196 11.19 -0.19 22.08
CA TYR A 196 11.74 0.35 20.85
C TYR A 196 12.64 -0.66 20.13
N PHE A 197 13.54 -1.33 20.84
CA PHE A 197 14.33 -2.43 20.26
C PHE A 197 13.46 -3.61 19.83
N ASN A 198 12.45 -4.00 20.61
CA ASN A 198 11.49 -5.04 20.21
C ASN A 198 10.84 -4.71 18.87
N GLY A 199 10.47 -3.44 18.64
CA GLY A 199 9.93 -2.97 17.37
C GLY A 199 10.90 -3.11 16.20
N ILE A 200 12.17 -2.74 16.39
CA ILE A 200 13.22 -2.88 15.35
C ILE A 200 13.44 -4.35 15.00
N PHE A 201 13.68 -5.21 16.00
CA PHE A 201 13.87 -6.64 15.77
C PHE A 201 12.65 -7.27 15.13
N LYS A 202 11.44 -6.91 15.56
CA LYS A 202 10.20 -7.39 14.95
C LYS A 202 10.14 -7.01 13.47
N LEU A 203 10.34 -5.74 13.13
CA LEU A 203 10.29 -5.27 11.74
C LEU A 203 11.29 -6.03 10.86
N ASN A 204 12.54 -6.16 11.32
CA ASN A 204 13.56 -6.86 10.55
C ASN A 204 13.25 -8.35 10.41
N ASN A 205 12.75 -8.99 11.47
CA ASN A 205 12.33 -10.40 11.41
C ASN A 205 11.16 -10.61 10.44
N ASP A 206 10.16 -9.72 10.46
CA ASP A 206 9.02 -9.76 9.55
C ASP A 206 9.50 -9.60 8.08
N MET A 207 10.37 -8.62 7.82
CA MET A 207 10.96 -8.39 6.49
C MET A 207 11.78 -9.59 5.99
N ALA A 208 12.56 -10.22 6.87
CA ALA A 208 13.34 -11.42 6.54
C ALA A 208 12.51 -12.72 6.46
N GLY A 209 11.20 -12.63 6.73
CA GLY A 209 10.25 -13.73 6.60
C GLY A 209 10.34 -14.78 7.69
N PHE A 210 10.64 -14.38 8.93
CA PHE A 210 10.56 -15.26 10.10
C PHE A 210 9.12 -15.33 10.64
N ASP A 211 8.24 -15.97 9.87
CA ASP A 211 6.80 -16.10 10.13
C ASP A 211 6.37 -17.47 10.67
N ASN A 212 7.34 -18.39 10.87
CA ASN A 212 7.12 -19.79 11.23
C ASN A 212 6.34 -20.61 10.19
N SER A 213 6.30 -20.19 8.92
CA SER A 213 5.61 -20.93 7.85
C SER A 213 6.32 -22.25 7.47
N SER A 214 7.58 -22.41 7.87
CA SER A 214 8.40 -23.61 7.65
C SER A 214 9.48 -23.72 8.75
N PRO A 215 10.17 -24.87 8.90
CA PRO A 215 11.31 -25.00 9.81
C PRO A 215 12.43 -23.99 9.52
N THR A 216 12.67 -23.65 8.25
CA THR A 216 13.68 -22.65 7.86
C THR A 216 13.22 -21.21 8.06
N ASN A 217 11.96 -20.96 8.43
CA ASN A 217 11.39 -19.64 8.65
C ASN A 217 11.13 -19.35 10.14
N GLN A 218 11.75 -20.10 11.04
CA GLN A 218 11.71 -19.82 12.48
C GLN A 218 12.78 -18.80 12.86
N VAL A 219 12.45 -17.96 13.85
CA VAL A 219 13.39 -17.00 14.43
C VAL A 219 14.36 -17.71 15.38
N GLY A 220 15.65 -17.39 15.29
CA GLY A 220 16.67 -17.90 16.23
C GLY A 220 16.49 -17.31 17.63
N LYS A 221 16.79 -18.11 18.67
CA LYS A 221 16.70 -17.70 20.08
C LYS A 221 17.90 -16.88 20.59
N ASN A 222 18.94 -16.77 19.79
CA ASN A 222 20.17 -16.04 20.14
C ASN A 222 19.92 -14.53 20.18
N ARG A 223 20.43 -13.88 21.22
CA ARG A 223 20.37 -12.42 21.42
C ARG A 223 21.56 -11.72 20.78
N TYR A 224 21.36 -10.47 20.38
CA TYR A 224 22.44 -9.53 20.05
C TYR A 224 23.15 -9.06 21.33
N PHE A 225 24.45 -8.79 21.24
CA PHE A 225 25.20 -8.13 22.33
C PHE A 225 25.66 -6.76 21.85
N LEU A 226 25.11 -5.73 22.47
CA LEU A 226 25.33 -4.32 22.16
C LEU A 226 26.30 -3.75 23.21
N LYS A 227 27.34 -3.04 22.76
CA LYS A 227 28.33 -2.42 23.66
C LYS A 227 28.96 -1.15 23.09
N ALA A 228 29.83 -0.55 23.89
CA ALA A 228 30.82 0.44 23.49
C ALA A 228 32.15 -0.25 23.13
N ASP A 229 32.95 0.37 22.26
CA ASP A 229 34.29 -0.07 21.91
C ASP A 229 35.17 1.12 21.51
N ALA A 230 35.93 1.66 22.46
CA ALA A 230 36.81 2.82 22.26
C ALA A 230 37.86 2.63 21.15
N ASN A 231 38.16 1.38 20.79
CA ASN A 231 39.09 1.04 19.70
C ASN A 231 38.42 0.26 18.56
N GLY A 232 37.10 0.39 18.44
CA GLY A 232 36.30 -0.22 17.38
C GLY A 232 36.61 0.32 15.98
N ALA A 233 36.22 -0.44 14.95
CA ALA A 233 36.37 -0.02 13.56
C ALA A 233 35.25 0.96 13.15
N GLY A 234 35.55 1.94 12.30
CA GLY A 234 34.54 2.88 11.79
C GLY A 234 33.88 3.72 12.90
N ALA A 235 32.63 4.15 12.68
CA ALA A 235 31.84 4.84 13.70
C ALA A 235 31.07 3.87 14.63
N ALA A 236 30.73 2.70 14.10
CA ALA A 236 30.17 1.55 14.76
C ALA A 236 30.42 0.33 13.87
N TYR A 237 30.19 -0.89 14.38
CA TYR A 237 30.30 -2.11 13.58
C TYR A 237 29.44 -3.25 14.11
N TYR A 238 29.07 -4.15 13.21
CA TYR A 238 28.52 -5.48 13.50
C TYR A 238 29.60 -6.54 13.32
N GLY A 239 29.96 -7.22 14.41
CA GLY A 239 30.97 -8.28 14.42
C GLY A 239 30.38 -9.66 14.66
N SER A 240 31.24 -10.68 14.65
CA SER A 240 30.88 -12.08 14.90
C SER A 240 30.57 -12.41 16.37
N HIS A 241 30.76 -11.47 17.30
CA HIS A 241 30.60 -11.73 18.75
C HIS A 241 29.81 -10.65 19.49
N TRP A 242 29.65 -9.48 18.90
CA TRP A 242 28.87 -8.36 19.39
C TRP A 242 28.71 -7.33 18.25
N THR A 243 27.86 -6.35 18.47
CA THR A 243 27.85 -5.10 17.71
C THR A 243 28.16 -3.96 18.67
N ALA A 244 28.97 -3.01 18.21
CA ALA A 244 29.50 -1.96 19.08
C ALA A 244 29.49 -0.59 18.42
N GLN A 245 29.30 0.43 19.25
CA GLN A 245 29.63 1.81 18.93
C GLN A 245 31.14 1.99 19.08
N SER A 246 31.83 2.54 18.07
CA SER A 246 33.31 2.63 18.06
C SER A 246 33.86 3.80 18.88
N TYR A 247 33.31 3.96 20.09
CA TYR A 247 33.66 4.96 21.10
C TYR A 247 33.45 4.34 22.49
N ASP A 248 33.94 4.99 23.54
CA ASP A 248 33.75 4.62 24.96
C ASP A 248 32.33 4.93 25.50
N THR A 249 31.33 4.96 24.60
CA THR A 249 29.94 5.31 24.91
C THR A 249 28.97 4.43 24.11
N VAL A 250 27.80 4.20 24.69
CA VAL A 250 26.66 3.49 24.10
C VAL A 250 25.54 4.42 23.63
N ARG A 251 25.81 5.72 23.56
CA ARG A 251 24.79 6.75 23.31
C ARG A 251 23.92 6.47 22.08
N MET A 252 24.48 5.93 21.00
CA MET A 252 23.69 5.60 19.81
C MET A 252 22.56 4.61 20.12
N TRP A 253 22.81 3.65 21.00
CA TRP A 253 21.84 2.62 21.42
C TRP A 253 20.74 3.18 22.35
N LEU A 254 20.95 4.38 22.91
CA LEU A 254 20.04 5.03 23.84
C LEU A 254 19.20 6.15 23.19
N GLU A 255 19.40 6.42 21.90
CA GLU A 255 18.71 7.47 21.13
C GLU A 255 17.71 6.87 20.14
N LYS A 256 16.53 7.49 20.06
CA LYS A 256 15.47 7.01 19.15
C LYS A 256 15.78 7.39 17.71
N GLY A 257 15.72 6.41 16.81
CA GLY A 257 15.90 6.61 15.37
C GLY A 257 17.34 6.89 14.93
N HIS A 258 18.35 6.66 15.78
CA HIS A 258 19.74 6.86 15.39
C HIS A 258 20.13 5.91 14.24
N TRP A 259 20.59 6.46 13.10
CA TRP A 259 20.88 5.67 11.89
C TRP A 259 21.88 4.54 12.15
N GLY A 260 22.94 4.81 12.92
CA GLY A 260 23.90 3.77 13.30
C GLY A 260 23.24 2.56 13.96
N THR A 261 22.23 2.76 14.83
CA THR A 261 21.57 1.64 15.51
C THR A 261 20.78 0.78 14.54
N LEU A 262 20.06 1.42 13.61
CA LEU A 262 19.31 0.72 12.57
C LEU A 262 20.26 -0.02 11.62
N HIS A 263 21.36 0.64 11.22
CA HIS A 263 22.37 0.13 10.29
C HIS A 263 23.11 -1.09 10.85
N GLU A 264 23.65 -1.00 12.07
CA GLU A 264 24.43 -2.07 12.68
C GLU A 264 23.58 -3.30 13.05
N ILE A 265 22.35 -3.10 13.52
CA ILE A 265 21.43 -4.23 13.75
C ILE A 265 21.10 -4.93 12.42
N ALA A 266 20.89 -4.15 11.36
CA ALA A 266 20.55 -4.65 10.04
C ALA A 266 21.68 -5.42 9.35
N HIS A 267 22.95 -5.17 9.67
CA HIS A 267 24.06 -6.01 9.20
C HIS A 267 23.89 -7.48 9.62
N GLY A 268 23.28 -7.76 10.78
CA GLY A 268 22.96 -9.14 11.14
C GLY A 268 21.90 -9.79 10.24
N TYR A 269 21.11 -9.02 9.49
CA TYR A 269 20.10 -9.56 8.56
C TYR A 269 20.61 -9.69 7.11
N GLN A 270 21.85 -9.29 6.84
CA GLN A 270 22.49 -9.57 5.56
C GLN A 270 22.63 -11.06 5.32
N THR A 271 22.62 -11.46 4.06
CA THR A 271 22.74 -12.87 3.67
C THR A 271 24.03 -13.07 2.87
N GLY A 272 24.38 -14.33 2.58
CA GLY A 272 25.52 -14.64 1.71
C GLY A 272 25.41 -14.10 0.28
N LEU A 273 24.25 -13.56 -0.11
CA LEU A 273 24.02 -12.92 -1.41
C LEU A 273 24.69 -11.54 -1.55
N ASP A 274 25.21 -10.97 -0.46
CA ASP A 274 25.88 -9.68 -0.55
C ASP A 274 27.13 -9.74 -1.43
N ASN A 275 27.28 -8.71 -2.25
CA ASN A 275 28.31 -8.60 -3.29
C ASN A 275 28.25 -9.69 -4.37
N ARG A 276 27.17 -10.47 -4.46
CA ARG A 276 26.98 -11.50 -5.51
C ARG A 276 26.26 -10.91 -6.72
N GLY A 277 27.01 -10.64 -7.78
CA GLY A 277 26.52 -10.06 -9.04
C GLY A 277 26.56 -8.53 -9.06
N ILE A 278 26.23 -7.87 -7.94
CA ILE A 278 26.37 -6.42 -7.74
C ILE A 278 26.90 -6.13 -6.33
N TYR A 279 27.66 -5.05 -6.16
CA TYR A 279 28.17 -4.63 -4.84
C TYR A 279 27.01 -4.17 -3.92
N THR A 280 26.96 -4.72 -2.70
CA THR A 280 25.91 -4.45 -1.71
C THR A 280 26.37 -4.44 -0.24
N GLY A 281 27.66 -4.62 0.07
CA GLY A 281 28.17 -4.79 1.44
C GLY A 281 27.74 -3.72 2.45
N GLU A 282 27.61 -2.46 2.02
CA GLU A 282 27.14 -1.32 2.84
C GLU A 282 25.82 -0.73 2.29
N VAL A 283 25.02 -1.55 1.61
CA VAL A 283 23.83 -1.12 0.87
C VAL A 283 22.62 -1.97 1.20
N SER A 284 22.71 -3.30 1.16
CA SER A 284 21.55 -4.19 1.31
C SER A 284 20.96 -4.16 2.72
N ASN A 285 21.79 -4.12 3.77
CA ASN A 285 21.36 -3.94 5.16
C ASN A 285 20.52 -2.67 5.34
N ASN A 286 20.86 -1.61 4.62
CA ASN A 286 20.18 -0.32 4.77
C ASN A 286 18.72 -0.34 4.28
N LEU A 287 18.29 -1.36 3.54
CA LEU A 287 16.87 -1.54 3.19
C LEU A 287 15.98 -1.69 4.44
N PHE A 288 16.49 -2.32 5.50
CA PHE A 288 15.78 -2.48 6.77
C PHE A 288 15.65 -1.13 7.51
N GLY A 289 16.74 -0.36 7.58
CA GLY A 289 16.73 0.98 8.18
C GLY A 289 15.83 1.96 7.43
N VAL A 290 15.89 1.97 6.10
CA VAL A 290 14.98 2.77 5.26
C VAL A 290 13.53 2.35 5.49
N GLN A 291 13.24 1.05 5.56
CA GLN A 291 11.88 0.58 5.82
C GLN A 291 11.39 1.06 7.18
N TYR A 292 12.24 1.04 8.21
CA TYR A 292 11.92 1.55 9.55
C TYR A 292 11.59 3.05 9.53
N GLU A 293 12.45 3.88 8.93
CA GLU A 293 12.26 5.33 8.88
C GLU A 293 10.94 5.69 8.19
N TYR A 294 10.66 5.08 7.03
CA TYR A 294 9.45 5.38 6.26
C TYR A 294 8.18 4.83 6.91
N SER A 295 8.20 3.65 7.52
CA SER A 295 7.03 3.11 8.22
C SER A 295 6.72 3.85 9.52
N THR A 296 7.75 4.39 10.18
CA THR A 296 7.62 5.07 11.48
C THR A 296 7.24 6.54 11.31
N TYR A 297 7.91 7.27 10.41
CA TYR A 297 7.77 8.72 10.30
C TYR A 297 6.85 9.16 9.16
N GLY A 298 6.52 8.25 8.23
CA GLY A 298 5.81 8.59 7.00
C GLY A 298 6.70 9.33 6.00
N LYS A 299 6.21 9.44 4.76
CA LYS A 299 7.03 9.88 3.61
C LYS A 299 7.60 11.29 3.72
N ASP A 300 6.84 12.24 4.28
CA ASP A 300 7.28 13.64 4.37
C ASP A 300 8.40 13.83 5.38
N GLU A 301 8.25 13.24 6.56
CA GLU A 301 9.24 13.36 7.61
C GLU A 301 10.46 12.47 7.31
N ALA A 302 10.27 11.25 6.82
CA ALA A 302 11.39 10.37 6.44
C ALA A 302 12.24 10.96 5.32
N ASP A 303 11.66 11.67 4.35
CA ASP A 303 12.43 12.41 3.33
C ASP A 303 13.29 13.53 3.92
N ARG A 304 12.85 14.12 5.04
CA ARG A 304 13.51 15.25 5.70
C ARG A 304 14.62 14.80 6.65
N ILE A 305 14.33 13.79 7.47
CA ILE A 305 15.21 13.34 8.57
C ILE A 305 15.94 12.03 8.28
N GLY A 306 15.49 11.27 7.29
CA GLY A 306 15.99 9.94 7.01
C GLY A 306 17.31 9.93 6.24
N TRP A 307 18.01 8.80 6.31
CA TRP A 307 19.35 8.67 5.73
C TRP A 307 19.35 8.52 4.20
N LEU A 308 18.26 7.98 3.63
CA LEU A 308 18.16 7.59 2.22
C LEU A 308 18.58 8.69 1.25
N PHE A 309 18.20 9.94 1.53
CA PHE A 309 18.49 11.10 0.68
C PHE A 309 19.54 12.04 1.28
N GLY A 310 20.18 11.64 2.38
CA GLY A 310 21.11 12.46 3.16
C GLY A 310 20.39 13.65 3.77
N ILE A 311 19.93 13.54 5.02
CA ILE A 311 19.28 14.56 5.86
C ILE A 311 19.33 15.99 5.29
N GLY A 312 18.24 16.44 4.64
CA GLY A 312 18.12 17.79 4.05
C GLY A 312 18.70 17.99 2.64
N TYR A 313 19.32 16.99 2.02
CA TYR A 313 20.04 17.08 0.73
C TYR A 313 19.34 16.35 -0.43
N LYS A 314 18.05 16.01 -0.29
CA LYS A 314 17.30 15.23 -1.30
C LYS A 314 17.43 15.77 -2.71
N ALA A 315 17.19 17.06 -2.93
CA ALA A 315 17.28 17.66 -4.26
C ALA A 315 18.66 17.48 -4.89
N GLN A 316 19.74 17.61 -4.11
CA GLN A 316 21.10 17.41 -4.58
C GLN A 316 21.36 15.94 -4.95
N VAL A 317 20.93 15.00 -4.10
CA VAL A 317 21.07 13.56 -4.37
C VAL A 317 20.31 13.16 -5.63
N GLU A 318 19.07 13.62 -5.80
CA GLU A 318 18.27 13.32 -6.99
C GLU A 318 18.88 13.91 -8.27
N ASN A 319 19.38 15.14 -8.22
CA ASN A 319 20.03 15.79 -9.37
C ASN A 319 21.33 15.10 -9.77
N ASN A 320 22.13 14.68 -8.78
CA ASN A 320 23.37 13.94 -9.02
C ASN A 320 23.07 12.58 -9.65
N LEU A 321 22.08 11.86 -9.10
CA LEU A 321 21.66 10.57 -9.64
C LEU A 321 21.12 10.71 -11.07
N TYR A 322 20.27 11.70 -11.35
CA TYR A 322 19.76 11.98 -12.69
C TYR A 322 20.89 12.29 -13.68
N THR A 323 21.85 13.11 -13.27
CA THR A 323 23.01 13.45 -14.12
C THR A 323 23.83 12.21 -14.45
N LYS A 324 24.15 11.38 -13.45
CA LYS A 324 24.94 10.15 -13.66
C LYS A 324 24.21 9.14 -14.54
N MET A 325 22.98 8.79 -14.18
CA MET A 325 22.28 7.68 -14.83
C MET A 325 21.68 8.08 -16.18
N VAL A 326 21.12 9.29 -16.30
CA VAL A 326 20.34 9.69 -17.48
C VAL A 326 21.16 10.57 -18.44
N LYS A 327 21.89 11.57 -17.93
CA LYS A 327 22.67 12.48 -18.81
C LYS A 327 23.98 11.85 -19.27
N ASN A 328 24.63 11.09 -18.39
CA ASN A 328 25.93 10.49 -18.66
C ASN A 328 25.87 8.99 -19.02
N PHE A 329 24.66 8.42 -19.13
CA PHE A 329 24.44 7.00 -19.43
C PHE A 329 25.22 6.05 -18.50
N GLY A 330 25.31 6.41 -17.21
CA GLY A 330 25.99 5.63 -16.19
C GLY A 330 25.30 4.30 -15.88
N THR A 331 26.04 3.38 -15.27
CA THR A 331 25.55 2.08 -14.79
C THR A 331 25.53 2.03 -13.26
N TYR A 332 25.06 0.93 -12.69
CA TYR A 332 25.09 0.67 -11.24
C TYR A 332 26.48 0.88 -10.62
N ASP A 333 27.55 0.58 -11.34
CA ASP A 333 28.92 0.76 -10.84
C ASP A 333 29.31 2.22 -10.70
N SER A 334 28.73 3.11 -11.51
CA SER A 334 28.94 4.56 -11.40
C SER A 334 28.22 5.19 -10.22
N ALA A 335 27.24 4.50 -9.63
CA ALA A 335 26.46 4.96 -8.49
C ALA A 335 27.25 4.81 -7.17
N ASN A 336 27.16 5.80 -6.29
CA ASN A 336 27.69 5.69 -4.93
C ASN A 336 26.77 4.83 -4.04
N LEU A 337 27.20 4.53 -2.81
CA LEU A 337 26.46 3.65 -1.89
C LEU A 337 25.01 4.09 -1.65
N ARG A 338 24.77 5.41 -1.51
CA ARG A 338 23.43 5.97 -1.29
C ARG A 338 22.55 5.85 -2.53
N GLU A 339 23.11 6.13 -3.70
CA GLU A 339 22.43 6.00 -4.99
C GLU A 339 22.06 4.53 -5.29
N LYS A 340 22.93 3.59 -4.95
CA LYS A 340 22.66 2.14 -5.00
C LYS A 340 21.53 1.74 -4.05
N LEU A 341 21.49 2.30 -2.84
CA LEU A 341 20.40 2.08 -1.89
C LEU A 341 19.06 2.60 -2.42
N ILE A 342 19.04 3.78 -3.05
CA ILE A 342 17.84 4.34 -3.68
C ILE A 342 17.31 3.36 -4.75
N PHE A 343 18.18 2.82 -5.60
CA PHE A 343 17.78 1.83 -6.59
C PHE A 343 17.12 0.59 -5.97
N LEU A 344 17.75 -0.04 -4.98
CA LEU A 344 17.22 -1.23 -4.32
C LEU A 344 15.91 -0.95 -3.55
N ALA A 345 15.81 0.22 -2.92
CA ALA A 345 14.61 0.62 -2.18
C ALA A 345 13.42 0.85 -3.12
N LEU A 346 13.65 1.45 -4.30
CA LEU A 346 12.61 1.68 -5.30
C LEU A 346 12.19 0.38 -6.01
N LEU A 347 13.12 -0.55 -6.27
CA LEU A 347 12.79 -1.90 -6.74
C LEU A 347 11.85 -2.60 -5.75
N LYS A 348 12.24 -2.64 -4.47
CA LYS A 348 11.44 -3.25 -3.40
C LYS A 348 10.07 -2.59 -3.27
N GLN A 349 10.00 -1.26 -3.36
CA GLN A 349 8.73 -0.53 -3.32
C GLN A 349 7.78 -0.94 -4.43
N LYS A 350 8.27 -1.05 -5.67
CA LYS A 350 7.41 -1.43 -6.81
C LYS A 350 7.02 -2.91 -6.77
N ALA A 351 7.90 -3.78 -6.30
CA ALA A 351 7.61 -5.21 -6.14
C ALA A 351 6.69 -5.52 -4.95
N GLY A 352 6.73 -4.69 -3.91
CA GLY A 352 6.01 -4.87 -2.66
C GLY A 352 6.82 -5.60 -1.58
N ASN A 353 6.40 -5.43 -0.33
CA ASN A 353 7.09 -6.02 0.83
C ASN A 353 7.08 -7.56 0.81
N GLU A 354 5.98 -8.15 0.35
CA GLU A 354 5.83 -9.61 0.28
C GLU A 354 6.87 -10.23 -0.66
N ALA A 355 7.14 -9.62 -1.81
CA ALA A 355 8.15 -10.12 -2.74
C ALA A 355 9.56 -10.16 -2.12
N PHE A 356 9.92 -9.16 -1.32
CA PHE A 356 11.19 -9.13 -0.57
C PHE A 356 11.23 -10.22 0.51
N THR A 357 10.13 -10.41 1.25
CA THR A 357 9.99 -11.49 2.22
C THR A 357 10.14 -12.87 1.56
N LYS A 358 9.51 -13.08 0.40
CA LYS A 358 9.60 -14.34 -0.36
C LYS A 358 11.00 -14.61 -0.89
N LEU A 359 11.75 -13.59 -1.30
CA LEU A 359 13.15 -13.73 -1.65
C LEU A 359 13.96 -14.31 -0.48
N TYR A 360 13.83 -13.75 0.72
CA TYR A 360 14.54 -14.23 1.89
C TYR A 360 14.14 -15.66 2.27
N GLN A 361 12.84 -15.97 2.24
CA GLN A 361 12.33 -17.32 2.54
C GLN A 361 12.83 -18.36 1.53
N GLY A 362 12.73 -18.05 0.25
CA GLY A 362 13.11 -18.94 -0.83
C GLY A 362 14.62 -19.19 -0.88
N TYR A 363 15.43 -18.14 -0.85
CA TYR A 363 16.88 -18.28 -0.80
C TYR A 363 17.36 -19.06 0.45
N ARG A 364 16.76 -18.78 1.61
CA ARG A 364 17.10 -19.52 2.83
C ARG A 364 16.69 -20.99 2.75
N ALA A 365 15.58 -21.32 2.08
CA ALA A 365 15.20 -22.71 1.81
C ALA A 365 16.23 -23.39 0.88
N ASP A 366 16.68 -22.72 -0.17
CA ASP A 366 17.69 -23.25 -1.10
C ASP A 366 19.05 -23.46 -0.42
N ALA A 367 19.49 -22.49 0.38
CA ALA A 367 20.74 -22.57 1.14
C ALA A 367 20.78 -23.73 2.15
N ASN A 368 19.61 -24.31 2.48
CA ASN A 368 19.50 -25.45 3.38
C ASN A 368 19.37 -26.79 2.66
N LYS A 369 19.33 -26.82 1.33
CA LYS A 369 19.29 -28.07 0.55
C LYS A 369 20.69 -28.72 0.48
N PRO A 370 20.77 -30.06 0.43
CA PRO A 370 22.04 -30.75 0.14
C PRO A 370 22.61 -30.32 -1.20
N GLY A 371 23.93 -30.08 -1.26
CA GLY A 371 24.61 -29.72 -2.51
C GLY A 371 24.46 -28.26 -2.95
N PHE A 372 23.93 -27.38 -2.11
CA PHE A 372 23.84 -25.95 -2.39
C PHE A 372 25.23 -25.33 -2.67
N ASP A 373 25.38 -24.69 -3.85
CA ASP A 373 26.52 -23.86 -4.19
C ASP A 373 26.06 -22.40 -4.37
N ILE A 374 26.53 -21.53 -3.49
CA ILE A 374 26.22 -20.10 -3.52
C ILE A 374 26.66 -19.41 -4.82
N ASN A 375 27.65 -19.96 -5.54
CA ASN A 375 28.16 -19.35 -6.77
C ASN A 375 27.17 -19.48 -7.95
N GLU A 376 26.16 -20.34 -7.84
CA GLU A 376 25.07 -20.46 -8.82
C GLU A 376 24.01 -19.36 -8.65
N TYR A 377 24.05 -18.60 -7.55
CA TYR A 377 23.07 -17.59 -7.19
C TYR A 377 23.67 -16.19 -7.24
N THR A 378 22.94 -15.25 -7.85
CA THR A 378 23.28 -13.83 -7.81
C THR A 378 22.08 -13.02 -7.32
N LEU A 379 22.34 -11.94 -6.59
CA LEU A 379 21.28 -11.11 -6.03
C LEU A 379 20.38 -10.51 -7.13
N PRO A 380 20.88 -9.99 -8.27
CA PRO A 380 20.01 -9.47 -9.33
C PRO A 380 19.08 -10.53 -9.93
N ASN A 381 19.57 -11.76 -10.14
CA ASN A 381 18.75 -12.85 -10.68
C ASN A 381 17.63 -13.23 -9.71
N LEU A 382 17.91 -13.28 -8.40
CA LEU A 382 16.92 -13.58 -7.37
C LEU A 382 15.92 -12.44 -7.16
N LEU A 383 16.38 -11.18 -7.20
CA LEU A 383 15.49 -10.02 -7.20
C LEU A 383 14.55 -10.08 -8.40
N ASN A 384 15.06 -10.28 -9.62
CA ASN A 384 14.22 -10.37 -10.81
C ASN A 384 13.21 -11.53 -10.71
N HIS A 385 13.63 -12.69 -10.22
CA HIS A 385 12.74 -13.84 -10.02
C HIS A 385 11.63 -13.53 -9.01
N TYR A 386 11.98 -13.33 -7.73
CA TYR A 386 10.98 -13.18 -6.68
C TYR A 386 10.15 -11.91 -6.85
N TYR A 387 10.70 -10.82 -7.36
CA TYR A 387 9.93 -9.59 -7.56
C TYR A 387 8.95 -9.75 -8.72
N SER A 388 9.36 -10.37 -9.82
CA SER A 388 8.47 -10.51 -10.96
C SER A 388 7.35 -11.51 -10.69
N GLU A 389 7.67 -12.67 -10.11
CA GLU A 389 6.67 -13.70 -9.85
C GLU A 389 5.62 -13.31 -8.81
N ASN A 390 6.00 -12.51 -7.80
CA ASN A 390 5.07 -12.11 -6.74
C ASN A 390 4.31 -10.81 -7.05
N SER A 391 4.71 -10.04 -8.07
CA SER A 391 4.05 -8.78 -8.43
C SER A 391 3.38 -8.77 -9.81
N GLY A 392 3.75 -9.69 -10.71
CA GLY A 392 3.30 -9.67 -12.11
C GLY A 392 3.94 -8.55 -12.95
N PHE A 393 4.95 -7.87 -12.42
CA PHE A 393 5.75 -6.87 -13.13
C PHE A 393 7.05 -7.47 -13.65
N ASP A 394 7.55 -6.97 -14.78
CA ASP A 394 8.83 -7.37 -15.34
C ASP A 394 9.90 -6.32 -15.03
N PHE A 395 10.80 -6.67 -14.11
CA PHE A 395 11.92 -5.80 -13.67
C PHE A 395 13.16 -5.89 -14.55
N THR A 396 13.17 -6.78 -15.56
CA THR A 396 14.32 -7.00 -16.46
C THR A 396 14.79 -5.69 -17.08
N ALA A 397 13.85 -4.90 -17.61
CA ALA A 397 14.14 -3.62 -18.24
C ALA A 397 14.90 -2.66 -17.30
N VAL A 398 14.50 -2.60 -16.02
CA VAL A 398 15.14 -1.76 -15.01
C VAL A 398 16.58 -2.22 -14.73
N PHE A 399 16.81 -3.52 -14.56
CA PHE A 399 18.16 -4.05 -14.34
C PHE A 399 19.07 -3.76 -15.53
N GLU A 400 18.61 -4.05 -16.75
CA GLU A 400 19.37 -3.79 -17.98
C GLU A 400 19.65 -2.28 -18.17
N ARG A 401 18.69 -1.42 -17.83
CA ARG A 401 18.86 0.05 -17.89
C ARG A 401 19.95 0.56 -16.96
N TRP A 402 20.14 -0.11 -15.82
CA TRP A 402 21.22 0.16 -14.87
C TRP A 402 22.53 -0.57 -15.22
N GLY A 403 22.61 -1.22 -16.38
CA GLY A 403 23.79 -1.98 -16.82
C GLY A 403 24.02 -3.27 -16.04
N ILE A 404 23.01 -3.76 -15.31
CA ILE A 404 23.09 -5.00 -14.54
C ILE A 404 22.73 -6.17 -15.45
N LYS A 405 23.66 -7.11 -15.63
CA LYS A 405 23.46 -8.29 -16.47
C LYS A 405 22.73 -9.38 -15.71
N LEU A 406 21.59 -9.81 -16.25
CA LEU A 406 20.85 -10.98 -15.80
C LEU A 406 21.27 -12.20 -16.63
N THR A 407 21.46 -13.35 -15.99
CA THR A 407 22.07 -14.54 -16.62
C THR A 407 21.22 -15.81 -16.53
N ASN A 408 20.11 -15.78 -15.78
CA ASN A 408 19.19 -16.90 -15.69
C ASN A 408 18.08 -16.83 -16.74
N SER A 409 17.16 -17.80 -16.74
CA SER A 409 15.99 -17.86 -17.62
C SER A 409 14.90 -16.84 -17.27
N GLN A 410 14.97 -16.16 -16.12
CA GLN A 410 13.87 -15.32 -15.64
C GLN A 410 13.45 -14.21 -16.61
N PRO A 411 14.36 -13.49 -17.30
CA PRO A 411 13.96 -12.55 -18.36
C PRO A 411 13.10 -13.18 -19.46
N GLU A 412 13.41 -14.40 -19.89
CA GLU A 412 12.59 -15.13 -20.89
C GLU A 412 11.22 -15.50 -20.29
N ILE A 413 11.20 -16.00 -19.06
CA ILE A 413 9.97 -16.36 -18.33
C ILE A 413 9.06 -15.14 -18.16
N ASN A 414 9.60 -13.98 -17.79
CA ASN A 414 8.83 -12.76 -17.61
C ASN A 414 8.13 -12.33 -18.91
N ARG A 415 8.83 -12.42 -20.05
CA ARG A 415 8.28 -12.07 -21.37
C ARG A 415 7.25 -13.07 -21.84
N ASP A 416 7.50 -14.37 -21.64
CA ASP A 416 6.57 -15.44 -21.99
C ASP A 416 5.27 -15.36 -21.18
N ARG A 417 5.38 -15.08 -19.87
CA ARG A 417 4.23 -14.80 -18.99
C ARG A 417 3.58 -13.44 -19.24
N GLU A 418 4.14 -12.64 -20.15
CA GLU A 418 3.65 -11.32 -20.54
C GLU A 418 3.47 -10.37 -19.34
N TYR A 419 4.38 -10.45 -18.37
CA TYR A 419 4.41 -9.54 -17.22
C TYR A 419 4.57 -8.10 -17.70
N THR A 420 3.96 -7.18 -16.95
CA THR A 420 3.93 -5.77 -17.37
C THR A 420 5.31 -5.15 -17.10
N PRO A 421 6.03 -4.66 -18.13
CA PRO A 421 7.34 -4.07 -17.92
C PRO A 421 7.23 -2.78 -17.10
N VAL A 422 8.19 -2.58 -16.21
CA VAL A 422 8.31 -1.36 -15.40
C VAL A 422 9.58 -0.60 -15.75
N ALA A 423 9.57 0.71 -15.57
CA ALA A 423 10.73 1.57 -15.73
C ALA A 423 10.69 2.74 -14.74
N SER A 424 11.85 3.33 -14.46
CA SER A 424 11.91 4.58 -13.69
C SER A 424 11.24 5.71 -14.48
N ILE A 425 10.51 6.61 -13.82
CA ILE A 425 9.93 7.78 -14.53
C ILE A 425 11.02 8.62 -15.24
N ALA A 426 12.24 8.71 -14.68
CA ALA A 426 13.38 9.35 -15.33
C ALA A 426 13.78 8.75 -16.69
N ASP A 427 13.47 7.49 -16.95
CA ASP A 427 13.80 6.78 -18.19
C ASP A 427 12.76 6.94 -19.29
N ILE A 428 11.52 7.33 -18.93
CA ILE A 428 10.36 7.36 -19.85
C ILE A 428 9.61 8.69 -19.87
N VAL A 429 9.97 9.66 -19.00
CA VAL A 429 9.39 11.01 -18.98
C VAL A 429 10.48 12.06 -19.26
N PRO A 430 10.26 13.03 -20.16
CA PRO A 430 11.18 14.14 -20.38
C PRO A 430 11.49 14.92 -19.10
N GLU A 431 12.71 15.45 -18.98
CA GLU A 431 13.20 16.12 -17.76
C GLU A 431 12.26 17.24 -17.29
N ASN A 432 11.77 18.06 -18.22
CA ASN A 432 10.86 19.18 -17.94
C ASN A 432 9.43 18.76 -17.54
N LYS A 433 9.10 17.46 -17.60
CA LYS A 433 7.80 16.88 -17.22
C LYS A 433 7.86 16.00 -15.98
N LEU A 434 9.05 15.79 -15.39
CA LEU A 434 9.21 14.95 -14.20
C LEU A 434 8.39 15.44 -13.01
N LEU A 435 8.28 16.76 -12.79
CA LEU A 435 7.45 17.30 -11.71
C LEU A 435 5.97 16.93 -11.89
N SER A 436 5.45 17.03 -13.12
CA SER A 436 4.07 16.63 -13.42
C SER A 436 3.86 15.13 -13.24
N ALA A 437 4.83 14.29 -13.64
CA ALA A 437 4.78 12.86 -13.40
C ALA A 437 4.77 12.54 -11.89
N ARG A 438 5.62 13.21 -11.12
CA ARG A 438 5.66 13.04 -9.66
C ARG A 438 4.36 13.43 -8.98
N LEU A 439 3.67 14.48 -9.43
CA LEU A 439 2.35 14.83 -8.89
C LEU A 439 1.30 13.72 -9.07
N LEU A 440 1.45 12.86 -10.09
CA LEU A 440 0.57 11.71 -10.31
C LEU A 440 0.97 10.50 -9.45
N VAL A 441 2.27 10.25 -9.29
CA VAL A 441 2.80 9.01 -8.70
C VAL A 441 3.06 9.12 -7.20
N ASP A 442 3.62 10.25 -6.73
CA ASP A 442 4.02 10.47 -5.33
C ASP A 442 2.90 10.27 -4.28
N PRO A 443 1.60 10.46 -4.59
CA PRO A 443 0.52 10.12 -3.66
C PRO A 443 0.45 8.63 -3.30
N ASN A 444 0.77 7.74 -4.24
CA ASN A 444 0.57 6.29 -4.14
C ASN A 444 1.82 5.51 -3.70
N VAL A 445 2.92 6.20 -3.41
CA VAL A 445 4.20 5.60 -3.02
C VAL A 445 4.72 6.17 -1.71
N MET A 446 5.56 5.39 -1.01
CA MET A 446 6.18 5.81 0.25
C MET A 446 7.46 6.61 0.00
N ILE A 447 8.36 6.09 -0.82
CA ILE A 447 9.61 6.72 -1.24
C ILE A 447 9.34 7.44 -2.55
N ARG A 448 9.46 8.77 -2.50
CA ARG A 448 9.25 9.65 -3.67
C ARG A 448 10.57 9.91 -4.35
N SER A 449 10.65 9.67 -5.66
CA SER A 449 11.84 10.04 -6.42
C SER A 449 11.58 10.25 -7.91
N ASN A 450 12.46 11.01 -8.57
CA ASN A 450 12.60 11.01 -10.03
C ASN A 450 12.91 9.61 -10.60
N PHE A 451 13.34 8.65 -9.80
CA PHE A 451 13.57 7.27 -10.21
C PHE A 451 12.45 6.30 -9.79
N THR A 452 11.32 6.80 -9.29
CA THR A 452 10.18 5.95 -8.93
C THR A 452 9.78 5.06 -10.10
N MET A 453 9.66 3.76 -9.86
CA MET A 453 9.37 2.78 -10.90
C MET A 453 7.87 2.66 -11.14
N VAL A 454 7.48 2.73 -12.40
CA VAL A 454 6.09 2.78 -12.84
C VAL A 454 5.87 1.87 -14.04
N THR A 455 4.61 1.51 -14.25
CA THR A 455 4.05 1.00 -15.49
C THR A 455 3.65 2.17 -16.39
N ASN A 456 3.44 1.91 -17.68
CA ASN A 456 2.97 2.92 -18.62
C ASN A 456 1.59 3.50 -18.24
N ALA A 457 0.74 2.70 -17.59
CA ALA A 457 -0.60 3.13 -17.17
C ALA A 457 -0.58 4.21 -16.09
N GLU A 458 0.38 4.14 -15.15
CA GLU A 458 0.49 5.08 -14.03
C GLU A 458 0.88 6.50 -14.48
N ILE A 459 1.46 6.66 -15.68
CA ILE A 459 1.82 7.96 -16.26
C ILE A 459 0.97 8.36 -17.47
N ALA A 460 0.02 7.52 -17.88
CA ALA A 460 -0.77 7.72 -19.10
C ALA A 460 -1.53 9.06 -19.11
N ALA A 461 -1.96 9.55 -17.94
CA ALA A 461 -2.67 10.82 -17.78
C ALA A 461 -1.84 12.05 -18.21
N LEU A 462 -0.51 11.93 -18.37
CA LEU A 462 0.33 12.99 -18.92
C LEU A 462 0.10 13.20 -20.42
N ASN A 463 -0.52 12.24 -21.11
CA ASN A 463 -0.78 12.27 -22.56
C ASN A 463 0.48 12.57 -23.39
N LEU A 464 1.62 12.00 -22.99
CA LEU A 464 2.89 12.11 -23.71
C LEU A 464 3.00 10.98 -24.74
N THR A 465 3.46 11.32 -25.93
CA THR A 465 3.68 10.37 -27.02
C THR A 465 4.97 10.71 -27.77
N GLY A 466 5.63 9.69 -28.31
CA GLY A 466 6.82 9.81 -29.15
C GLY A 466 6.81 8.86 -30.33
N ASN A 467 7.63 9.16 -31.33
CA ASN A 467 7.96 8.21 -32.41
C ASN A 467 9.17 7.39 -31.99
N LEU A 468 9.20 6.13 -32.40
CA LEU A 468 10.31 5.21 -32.16
C LEU A 468 10.82 4.67 -33.50
N ASN A 469 12.12 4.82 -33.73
CA ASN A 469 12.81 4.20 -34.84
C ASN A 469 13.73 3.09 -34.32
N ILE A 470 13.48 1.85 -34.73
CA ILE A 470 14.27 0.68 -34.36
C ILE A 470 15.23 0.34 -35.50
N GLU A 471 16.53 0.37 -35.21
CA GLU A 471 17.59 -0.16 -36.07
C GLU A 471 17.85 -1.63 -35.72
N LEU A 472 17.70 -2.51 -36.70
CA LEU A 472 18.02 -3.93 -36.61
C LEU A 472 19.49 -4.13 -37.02
N ASP A 473 20.33 -4.48 -36.04
CA ASP A 473 21.71 -4.85 -36.26
C ASP A 473 21.79 -6.35 -36.55
N ILE A 474 21.81 -6.67 -37.84
CA ILE A 474 21.86 -8.02 -38.38
C ILE A 474 22.73 -8.04 -39.64
N GLU A 475 23.46 -9.14 -39.85
CA GLU A 475 24.29 -9.34 -41.02
C GLU A 475 23.45 -9.38 -42.31
N ASN A 476 22.45 -10.26 -42.38
CA ASN A 476 21.57 -10.43 -43.54
C ASN A 476 20.11 -10.08 -43.22
N ILE A 477 19.67 -8.88 -43.63
CA ILE A 477 18.28 -8.44 -43.45
C ILE A 477 17.28 -9.13 -44.38
N GLN A 478 17.73 -9.76 -45.47
CA GLN A 478 16.82 -10.35 -46.46
C GLN A 478 16.00 -11.51 -45.85
N ASP A 479 16.60 -12.28 -44.94
CA ASP A 479 15.98 -13.45 -44.31
C ASP A 479 14.82 -13.06 -43.38
N LEU A 480 14.86 -11.84 -42.83
CA LEU A 480 13.82 -11.33 -41.94
C LEU A 480 12.74 -10.51 -42.65
N LYS A 481 12.85 -10.25 -43.96
CA LYS A 481 11.82 -9.50 -44.68
C LYS A 481 10.47 -10.23 -44.63
N GLY A 482 9.42 -9.49 -44.27
CA GLY A 482 8.07 -10.05 -44.10
C GLY A 482 7.79 -10.70 -42.75
N THR A 483 8.79 -10.84 -41.88
CA THR A 483 8.56 -11.12 -40.45
C THR A 483 7.95 -9.89 -39.77
N LYS A 484 7.30 -10.08 -38.63
CA LYS A 484 6.69 -8.98 -37.87
C LYS A 484 7.46 -8.68 -36.60
N ILE A 485 7.47 -7.40 -36.24
CA ILE A 485 7.90 -6.89 -34.94
C ILE A 485 6.71 -6.24 -34.24
N GLN A 486 6.48 -6.63 -32.98
CA GLN A 486 5.43 -6.13 -32.12
C GLN A 486 6.01 -5.35 -30.95
N ILE A 487 5.38 -4.21 -30.65
CA ILE A 487 5.61 -3.41 -29.45
C ILE A 487 4.50 -3.74 -28.47
N LYS A 488 4.87 -4.31 -27.32
CA LYS A 488 3.93 -4.82 -26.32
C LYS A 488 4.08 -4.11 -24.98
N ASN A 489 2.95 -3.91 -24.31
CA ASN A 489 2.87 -3.49 -22.92
C ASN A 489 2.24 -4.63 -22.12
N GLY A 490 3.07 -5.54 -21.61
CA GLY A 490 2.61 -6.83 -21.09
C GLY A 490 1.83 -7.59 -22.15
N LYS A 491 0.59 -7.98 -21.83
CA LYS A 491 -0.32 -8.71 -22.74
C LYS A 491 -0.82 -7.90 -23.92
N GLN A 492 -0.78 -6.55 -23.84
CA GLN A 492 -1.32 -5.68 -24.88
C GLN A 492 -0.31 -5.47 -26.01
N VAL A 493 -0.66 -5.84 -27.25
CA VAL A 493 0.04 -5.37 -28.45
C VAL A 493 -0.38 -3.93 -28.73
N VAL A 494 0.57 -2.99 -28.62
CA VAL A 494 0.32 -1.55 -28.80
C VAL A 494 0.41 -1.18 -30.27
N GLN A 495 1.45 -1.65 -30.95
CA GLN A 495 1.62 -1.53 -32.40
C GLN A 495 2.41 -2.72 -32.95
N GLU A 496 2.24 -3.00 -34.24
CA GLU A 496 3.02 -3.99 -34.97
C GLU A 496 3.41 -3.48 -36.36
N GLN A 497 4.56 -3.93 -36.87
CA GLN A 497 5.06 -3.59 -38.19
C GLN A 497 5.70 -4.81 -38.86
N PHE A 498 5.67 -4.84 -40.19
CA PHE A 498 6.45 -5.80 -40.96
C PHE A 498 7.88 -5.28 -41.15
N ILE A 499 8.86 -6.18 -41.05
CA ILE A 499 10.25 -5.88 -41.38
C ILE A 499 10.37 -5.81 -42.90
N GLN A 500 10.73 -4.64 -43.41
CA GLN A 500 10.98 -4.39 -44.83
C GLN A 500 12.44 -4.04 -45.10
N ASP A 501 13.10 -3.45 -44.11
CA ASP A 501 14.50 -3.03 -44.13
C ASP A 501 15.04 -3.01 -42.69
N LYS A 502 16.32 -2.63 -42.50
CA LYS A 502 16.96 -2.53 -41.18
C LYS A 502 16.34 -1.49 -40.26
N GLN A 503 15.53 -0.57 -40.78
CA GLN A 503 14.88 0.49 -40.01
C GLN A 503 13.37 0.22 -39.92
N VAL A 504 12.84 0.11 -38.71
CA VAL A 504 11.40 -0.09 -38.46
C VAL A 504 10.85 1.06 -37.62
N GLN A 505 9.81 1.72 -38.12
CA GLN A 505 9.24 2.92 -37.52
C GLN A 505 7.89 2.67 -36.86
N PHE A 506 7.76 3.17 -35.63
CA PHE A 506 6.51 3.22 -34.88
C PHE A 506 6.19 4.68 -34.56
N LYS A 507 4.93 5.07 -34.73
CA LYS A 507 4.51 6.48 -34.63
C LYS A 507 3.51 6.66 -33.51
N ASN A 508 3.58 7.79 -32.81
CA ASN A 508 2.64 8.15 -31.74
C ASN A 508 2.49 7.06 -30.68
N LEU A 509 3.58 6.39 -30.30
CA LEU A 509 3.57 5.50 -29.15
C LEU A 509 3.44 6.35 -27.88
N PRO A 510 2.63 5.97 -26.89
CA PRO A 510 2.67 6.60 -25.58
C PRO A 510 4.08 6.52 -24.99
N ASN A 511 4.41 7.49 -24.13
CA ASN A 511 5.65 7.40 -23.37
C ASN A 511 5.61 6.19 -22.43
N GLY A 512 6.71 5.45 -22.36
CA GLY A 512 6.73 4.19 -21.63
C GLY A 512 7.90 3.29 -21.97
N VAL A 513 7.91 2.13 -21.31
CA VAL A 513 8.77 0.99 -21.64
C VAL A 513 7.93 -0.10 -22.29
N TYR A 514 8.47 -0.75 -23.31
CA TYR A 514 7.76 -1.75 -24.09
C TYR A 514 8.63 -2.97 -24.35
N THR A 515 8.01 -4.15 -24.33
CA THR A 515 8.63 -5.39 -24.78
C THR A 515 8.58 -5.46 -26.31
N VAL A 516 9.67 -5.89 -26.92
CA VAL A 516 9.77 -6.11 -28.37
C VAL A 516 9.70 -7.60 -28.65
N ASN A 517 8.69 -8.00 -29.40
CA ASN A 517 8.52 -9.39 -29.84
C ASN A 517 8.67 -9.50 -31.35
N PHE A 518 9.38 -10.54 -31.79
CA PHE A 518 9.49 -10.91 -33.20
C PHE A 518 8.58 -12.10 -33.49
N ILE A 519 7.92 -12.09 -34.64
CA ILE A 519 7.00 -13.14 -35.08
C ILE A 519 7.41 -13.62 -36.47
N GLY A 520 7.55 -14.93 -36.57
CA GLY A 520 7.88 -15.67 -37.80
C GLY A 520 8.72 -16.90 -37.45
N ASP A 521 8.45 -18.03 -38.12
CA ASP A 521 9.17 -19.28 -37.86
C ASP A 521 10.69 -19.16 -38.06
N ILE A 522 11.12 -18.28 -38.97
CA ILE A 522 12.54 -17.98 -39.21
C ILE A 522 13.26 -17.48 -37.94
N MET A 523 12.53 -16.91 -36.97
CA MET A 523 13.11 -16.50 -35.68
C MET A 523 13.59 -17.67 -34.82
N LYS A 524 13.29 -18.93 -35.17
CA LYS A 524 13.90 -20.12 -34.55
C LYS A 524 15.42 -20.15 -34.75
N ASP A 525 15.91 -19.55 -35.84
CA ASP A 525 17.32 -19.55 -36.23
C ASP A 525 18.06 -18.28 -35.77
N TYR A 526 17.38 -17.36 -35.08
CA TYR A 526 17.99 -16.10 -34.61
C TYR A 526 17.82 -15.89 -33.09
N SER A 527 18.79 -15.20 -32.48
CA SER A 527 18.77 -14.74 -31.10
C SER A 527 18.73 -13.21 -31.06
N VAL A 528 17.71 -12.68 -30.39
CA VAL A 528 17.55 -11.25 -30.15
C VAL A 528 18.22 -10.92 -28.82
N LYS A 529 19.06 -9.87 -28.77
CA LYS A 529 19.79 -9.48 -27.55
C LYS A 529 19.15 -8.35 -26.77
N GLN A 530 18.31 -7.53 -27.40
CA GLN A 530 17.55 -6.46 -26.75
C GLN A 530 16.05 -6.69 -26.92
N HIS A 531 15.36 -6.84 -25.79
CA HIS A 531 13.92 -7.14 -25.76
C HIS A 531 13.06 -5.99 -25.24
N TYR A 532 13.65 -4.86 -24.81
CA TYR A 532 12.92 -3.71 -24.28
C TYR A 532 13.33 -2.43 -24.97
N VAL A 533 12.36 -1.57 -25.23
CA VAL A 533 12.55 -0.24 -25.84
C VAL A 533 11.84 0.83 -25.02
N TYR A 534 12.37 2.05 -25.08
CA TYR A 534 11.93 3.18 -24.27
C TYR A 534 11.44 4.30 -25.17
N VAL A 535 10.27 4.84 -24.86
CA VAL A 535 9.70 6.03 -25.50
C VAL A 535 9.67 7.13 -24.43
N LYS A 536 10.58 8.10 -24.57
CA LYS A 536 10.75 9.21 -23.63
C LYS A 536 10.57 10.56 -24.31
N GLU A 537 11.24 10.78 -25.43
CA GLU A 537 11.22 12.06 -26.14
C GLU A 537 10.23 12.02 -27.30
N VAL A 538 10.06 13.14 -28.01
CA VAL A 538 9.23 13.19 -29.22
C VAL A 538 9.79 12.26 -30.31
N GLN A 539 11.13 12.12 -30.40
CA GLN A 539 11.81 11.19 -31.28
C GLN A 539 12.74 10.29 -30.47
N ASN A 540 12.63 8.98 -30.66
CA ASN A 540 13.39 7.97 -29.93
C ASN A 540 14.04 7.01 -30.91
N GLN A 541 15.19 6.47 -30.52
CA GLN A 541 15.92 5.48 -31.28
C GLN A 541 16.27 4.30 -30.39
N ALA A 542 16.19 3.10 -30.95
CA ALA A 542 16.67 1.89 -30.32
C ALA A 542 17.45 1.08 -31.35
N LYS A 543 18.50 0.39 -30.89
CA LYS A 543 19.28 -0.55 -31.70
C LYS A 543 19.08 -1.95 -31.11
N ILE A 544 18.65 -2.90 -31.94
CA ILE A 544 18.41 -4.28 -31.52
C ILE A 544 19.39 -5.18 -32.27
N LEU A 545 20.29 -5.82 -31.52
CA LEU A 545 21.20 -6.82 -32.06
C LEU A 545 20.47 -8.16 -32.24
N ILE A 546 20.56 -8.69 -33.46
CA ILE A 546 20.02 -10.00 -33.84
C ILE A 546 21.18 -10.83 -34.38
N GLU A 547 21.50 -11.92 -33.68
CA GLU A 547 22.56 -12.85 -34.03
C GLU A 547 21.96 -14.13 -34.63
N ASP A 548 22.63 -14.68 -35.64
CA ASP A 548 22.35 -16.00 -36.17
C ASP A 548 22.75 -17.07 -35.13
N MET A 549 21.85 -18.03 -34.87
CA MET A 549 22.04 -19.11 -33.90
C MET A 549 22.66 -20.39 -34.48
N ASN A 550 23.19 -20.38 -35.71
CA ASN A 550 23.83 -21.54 -36.36
C ASN A 550 25.03 -22.19 -35.61
N LYS A 551 25.39 -21.72 -34.41
CA LYS A 551 26.45 -22.26 -33.55
C LYS A 551 26.02 -22.26 -32.08
N THR A 552 26.50 -23.22 -31.29
CA THR A 552 26.16 -23.38 -29.87
C THR A 552 27.31 -22.97 -28.94
N ASN A 553 27.00 -22.48 -27.74
CA ASN A 553 28.02 -22.27 -26.71
C ASN A 553 28.32 -23.55 -25.90
N LEU A 554 27.57 -24.64 -26.12
CA LEU A 554 27.79 -25.92 -25.42
C LEU A 554 29.11 -26.59 -25.81
N THR A 555 29.68 -26.22 -26.96
CA THR A 555 31.02 -26.67 -27.39
C THR A 555 32.16 -25.91 -26.72
N ASN A 556 31.87 -24.81 -26.03
CA ASN A 556 32.89 -24.00 -25.35
C ASN A 556 33.47 -24.77 -24.16
N GLN A 557 34.78 -24.65 -23.97
CA GLN A 557 35.55 -25.35 -22.96
C GLN A 557 36.44 -24.37 -22.20
N LYS A 558 36.71 -24.71 -20.94
CA LYS A 558 37.40 -23.85 -19.99
C LYS A 558 38.57 -24.60 -19.36
N ILE A 559 39.74 -23.98 -19.38
CA ILE A 559 40.98 -24.50 -18.78
C ILE A 559 41.53 -23.48 -17.79
N LYS A 560 41.57 -23.86 -16.50
CA LYS A 560 42.12 -23.01 -15.43
C LYS A 560 43.60 -23.28 -15.24
N PHE A 561 44.35 -22.21 -15.02
CA PHE A 561 45.75 -22.24 -14.66
C PHE A 561 45.88 -21.91 -13.16
N LEU A 562 46.38 -22.86 -12.38
CA LEU A 562 46.51 -22.72 -10.93
C LEU A 562 47.96 -22.48 -10.54
N GLY A 563 48.15 -21.58 -9.59
CA GLY A 563 49.43 -21.14 -9.07
C GLY A 563 49.73 -21.69 -7.68
N LEU A 564 50.54 -20.95 -6.92
CA LEU A 564 50.88 -21.29 -5.53
C LEU A 564 49.59 -21.44 -4.69
N GLY A 565 49.50 -22.52 -3.92
CA GLY A 565 48.33 -22.80 -3.09
C GLY A 565 47.05 -23.14 -3.88
N ASN A 566 47.18 -23.53 -5.16
CA ASN A 566 46.07 -23.77 -6.09
C ASN A 566 45.22 -22.51 -6.38
N ALA A 567 45.76 -21.32 -6.13
CA ALA A 567 45.09 -20.07 -6.51
C ALA A 567 45.03 -19.94 -8.03
N GLN A 568 43.86 -19.72 -8.60
CA GLN A 568 43.71 -19.49 -10.05
C GLN A 568 44.37 -18.16 -10.42
N PHE A 569 45.31 -18.20 -11.38
CA PHE A 569 45.99 -17.00 -11.88
C PHE A 569 45.66 -16.66 -13.33
N ALA A 570 45.21 -17.66 -14.12
CA ALA A 570 44.72 -17.44 -15.47
C ALA A 570 43.64 -18.47 -15.86
N GLU A 571 42.90 -18.18 -16.93
CA GLU A 571 41.85 -19.02 -17.50
C GLU A 571 41.86 -18.89 -19.03
N PHE A 572 41.84 -20.02 -19.74
CA PHE A 572 41.64 -20.08 -21.18
C PHE A 572 40.23 -20.59 -21.49
N ASN A 573 39.50 -19.87 -22.33
CA ASN A 573 38.16 -20.24 -22.79
C ASN A 573 38.15 -20.34 -24.32
N THR A 574 37.43 -21.33 -24.84
CA THR A 574 37.11 -21.42 -26.26
C THR A 574 35.74 -20.81 -26.53
N ASP A 575 35.59 -20.13 -27.66
CA ASP A 575 34.31 -19.58 -28.13
C ASP A 575 34.16 -19.87 -29.63
N LEU A 576 33.62 -21.06 -29.91
CA LEU A 576 33.42 -21.56 -31.28
C LEU A 576 32.33 -20.78 -32.03
N GLN A 577 31.37 -20.17 -31.31
CA GLN A 577 30.36 -19.31 -31.91
C GLN A 577 31.02 -18.12 -32.62
N LYS A 578 31.98 -17.49 -31.95
CA LYS A 578 32.74 -16.35 -32.47
C LYS A 578 34.08 -16.71 -33.11
N GLU A 579 34.39 -18.00 -33.23
CA GLU A 579 35.66 -18.49 -33.78
C GLU A 579 36.89 -17.86 -33.10
N GLN A 580 36.87 -17.78 -31.77
CA GLN A 580 37.90 -17.14 -30.98
C GLN A 580 38.30 -17.93 -29.73
N GLY A 581 39.52 -17.69 -29.26
CA GLY A 581 40.02 -18.11 -27.97
C GLY A 581 40.25 -16.90 -27.07
N ILE A 582 40.00 -17.05 -25.78
CA ILE A 582 40.07 -15.98 -24.80
C ILE A 582 40.98 -16.42 -23.64
N LEU A 583 42.10 -15.73 -23.44
CA LEU A 583 42.97 -15.92 -22.28
C LEU A 583 42.75 -14.77 -21.29
N SER A 584 42.32 -15.07 -20.07
CA SER A 584 42.16 -14.11 -18.97
C SER A 584 43.21 -14.37 -17.90
N ILE A 585 44.09 -13.40 -17.63
CA ILE A 585 45.13 -13.47 -16.59
C ILE A 585 44.74 -12.52 -15.46
N SER A 586 44.51 -13.06 -14.27
CA SER A 586 43.96 -12.35 -13.12
C SER A 586 44.98 -12.08 -12.01
N SER A 587 46.18 -12.66 -12.07
CA SER A 587 47.24 -12.42 -11.08
C SER A 587 48.59 -12.18 -11.73
N GLN A 588 49.27 -11.12 -11.27
CA GLN A 588 50.64 -10.79 -11.70
C GLN A 588 51.67 -11.79 -11.20
N ASN A 589 51.38 -12.52 -10.11
CA ASN A 589 52.34 -13.40 -9.45
C ASN A 589 51.76 -14.82 -9.31
N PRO A 590 51.78 -15.62 -10.39
CA PRO A 590 51.27 -16.99 -10.37
C PRO A 590 51.93 -17.85 -9.29
N HIS A 591 53.26 -17.75 -9.16
CA HIS A 591 54.01 -18.59 -8.23
C HIS A 591 55.38 -17.98 -7.90
N VAL A 592 55.47 -17.34 -6.74
CA VAL A 592 56.64 -16.53 -6.33
C VAL A 592 57.98 -17.28 -6.36
N TYR A 593 58.00 -18.59 -6.08
CA TYR A 593 59.23 -19.39 -6.10
C TYR A 593 59.83 -19.63 -7.49
N PHE A 594 59.10 -19.33 -8.58
CA PHE A 594 59.63 -19.41 -9.93
C PHE A 594 60.28 -18.11 -10.41
N GLY A 595 60.12 -16.99 -9.69
CA GLY A 595 60.75 -15.72 -10.05
C GLY A 595 60.39 -15.29 -11.49
N GLN A 596 61.39 -14.89 -12.27
CA GLN A 596 61.24 -14.53 -13.69
C GLN A 596 61.29 -15.75 -14.64
N ASN A 597 61.35 -16.98 -14.11
CA ASN A 597 61.33 -18.18 -14.94
C ASN A 597 59.91 -18.46 -15.44
N LEU A 598 59.83 -19.13 -16.60
CA LEU A 598 58.57 -19.61 -17.17
C LEU A 598 57.82 -20.47 -16.15
N TYR A 599 56.53 -20.19 -15.98
CA TYR A 599 55.62 -20.97 -15.15
C TYR A 599 54.52 -21.63 -15.98
N ALA A 600 53.96 -20.91 -16.95
CA ALA A 600 53.02 -21.45 -17.92
C ALA A 600 53.15 -20.74 -19.28
N ALA A 601 52.69 -21.37 -20.36
CA ALA A 601 52.58 -20.75 -21.67
C ALA A 601 51.38 -21.31 -22.44
N ILE A 602 50.87 -20.52 -23.38
CA ILE A 602 49.90 -20.93 -24.38
C ILE A 602 50.38 -20.50 -25.77
N GLU A 603 50.23 -21.39 -26.75
CA GLU A 603 50.55 -21.15 -28.15
C GLU A 603 49.43 -21.70 -29.02
N ILE A 604 48.99 -20.92 -30.01
CA ILE A 604 47.92 -21.27 -30.94
C ILE A 604 48.48 -21.25 -32.36
N LYS A 605 48.24 -22.31 -33.11
CA LYS A 605 48.63 -22.44 -34.52
C LYS A 605 47.42 -22.61 -35.42
N ASP A 606 47.45 -21.95 -36.57
CA ASP A 606 46.47 -22.16 -37.63
C ASP A 606 46.63 -23.54 -38.29
N THR A 607 45.75 -23.84 -39.26
CA THR A 607 45.77 -25.10 -40.02
C THR A 607 47.02 -25.30 -40.88
N GLN A 608 47.80 -24.24 -41.14
CA GLN A 608 49.04 -24.27 -41.90
C GLN A 608 50.27 -24.39 -40.98
N GLY A 609 50.07 -24.36 -39.66
CA GLY A 609 51.12 -24.44 -38.64
C GLY A 609 51.73 -23.09 -38.24
N ASN A 610 51.19 -21.96 -38.73
CA ASN A 610 51.66 -20.63 -38.33
C ASN A 610 51.14 -20.27 -36.95
N VAL A 611 52.00 -19.70 -36.10
CA VAL A 611 51.60 -19.22 -34.77
C VAL A 611 50.74 -17.95 -34.91
N VAL A 612 49.48 -18.03 -34.52
CA VAL A 612 48.52 -16.92 -34.56
C VAL A 612 48.40 -16.20 -33.21
N TYR A 613 48.76 -16.87 -32.11
CA TYR A 613 48.82 -16.28 -30.78
C TYR A 613 49.82 -17.03 -29.89
N GLN A 614 50.55 -16.31 -29.05
CA GLN A 614 51.42 -16.89 -28.03
C GLN A 614 51.47 -15.99 -26.80
N ASN A 615 51.41 -16.59 -25.61
CA ASN A 615 51.63 -15.90 -24.35
C ASN A 615 52.49 -16.77 -23.42
N ARG A 616 53.55 -16.18 -22.85
CA ARG A 616 54.48 -16.85 -21.92
C ARG A 616 54.41 -16.15 -20.57
N MET A 617 54.04 -16.89 -19.53
CA MET A 617 53.76 -16.38 -18.20
C MET A 617 54.85 -16.86 -17.22
N ALA A 618 55.55 -15.91 -16.59
CA ALA A 618 56.56 -16.19 -15.57
C ALA A 618 55.95 -16.40 -14.17
N GLY A 619 56.77 -16.77 -13.18
CA GLY A 619 56.34 -16.89 -11.79
C GLY A 619 55.97 -15.56 -11.10
N LEU A 620 56.54 -14.45 -11.59
CA LEU A 620 56.36 -13.08 -11.11
C LEU A 620 56.21 -12.10 -12.27
N GLY A 621 55.44 -11.04 -12.06
CA GLY A 621 55.34 -9.89 -12.98
C GLY A 621 54.64 -10.19 -14.32
N VAL A 622 53.69 -11.13 -14.35
CA VAL A 622 52.88 -11.43 -15.54
C VAL A 622 51.90 -10.28 -15.81
N GLU A 623 51.73 -9.92 -17.09
CA GLU A 623 50.73 -8.95 -17.52
C GLU A 623 49.31 -9.51 -17.30
N THR A 624 48.53 -8.84 -16.46
CA THR A 624 47.12 -9.16 -16.23
C THR A 624 46.25 -8.52 -17.28
N GLY A 625 45.24 -9.23 -17.77
CA GLY A 625 44.35 -8.74 -18.82
C GLY A 625 43.49 -9.84 -19.42
N THR A 626 42.64 -9.47 -20.37
CA THR A 626 41.90 -10.42 -21.22
C THR A 626 42.38 -10.26 -22.65
N PHE A 627 42.77 -11.36 -23.27
CA PHE A 627 43.35 -11.41 -24.61
C PHE A 627 42.48 -12.30 -25.49
N GLU A 628 41.91 -11.72 -26.55
CA GLU A 628 41.07 -12.41 -27.54
C GLU A 628 41.89 -12.64 -28.82
N PHE A 629 41.76 -13.83 -29.42
CA PHE A 629 42.51 -14.20 -30.62
C PHE A 629 41.72 -15.20 -31.48
N PRO A 630 41.99 -15.29 -32.80
CA PRO A 630 41.30 -16.25 -33.68
C PRO A 630 41.54 -17.70 -33.26
N LEU A 631 40.46 -18.50 -33.20
CA LEU A 631 40.51 -19.93 -32.92
C LEU A 631 39.40 -20.64 -33.69
N LYS A 632 39.77 -21.32 -34.77
CA LYS A 632 38.83 -22.00 -35.68
C LYS A 632 38.96 -23.50 -35.60
N GLU A 633 37.99 -24.21 -36.19
CA GLU A 633 38.13 -25.64 -36.44
C GLU A 633 39.44 -25.94 -37.19
N GLY A 634 40.15 -26.97 -36.74
CA GLY A 634 41.46 -27.39 -37.25
C GLY A 634 42.67 -26.73 -36.58
N TYR A 635 42.48 -25.65 -35.81
CA TYR A 635 43.61 -24.97 -35.14
C TYR A 635 44.21 -25.85 -34.04
N GLN A 636 45.52 -25.73 -33.81
CA GLN A 636 46.22 -26.44 -32.74
C GLN A 636 46.47 -25.52 -31.55
N ILE A 637 46.23 -26.03 -30.35
CA ILE A 637 46.47 -25.36 -29.08
C ILE A 637 47.56 -26.14 -28.36
N GLN A 638 48.61 -25.45 -27.89
CA GLN A 638 49.61 -26.02 -27.00
C GLN A 638 49.65 -25.22 -25.71
N ILE A 639 49.46 -25.89 -24.57
CA ILE A 639 49.61 -25.29 -23.25
C ILE A 639 50.77 -25.99 -22.52
N GLU A 640 51.71 -25.18 -22.04
CA GLU A 640 52.77 -25.62 -21.12
C GLU A 640 52.43 -25.16 -19.69
N HIS A 641 52.51 -26.07 -18.72
CA HIS A 641 52.41 -25.76 -17.30
C HIS A 641 53.50 -26.50 -16.53
N VAL A 642 54.39 -25.77 -15.86
CA VAL A 642 55.57 -26.36 -15.18
C VAL A 642 55.17 -27.32 -14.06
N GLU A 643 53.99 -27.11 -13.46
CA GLU A 643 53.36 -28.03 -12.52
C GLU A 643 52.11 -28.67 -13.16
N PRO A 644 52.20 -29.84 -13.82
CA PRO A 644 51.11 -30.37 -14.66
C PRO A 644 49.80 -30.61 -13.93
N SER A 645 49.85 -30.94 -12.64
CA SER A 645 48.66 -31.15 -11.80
C SER A 645 47.86 -29.87 -11.54
N ARG A 646 48.42 -28.70 -11.87
CA ARG A 646 47.80 -27.38 -11.69
C ARG A 646 47.24 -26.79 -12.99
N LEU A 647 47.28 -27.53 -14.09
CA LEU A 647 46.48 -27.26 -15.27
C LEU A 647 45.13 -27.99 -15.13
N ALA A 648 44.08 -27.25 -14.80
CA ALA A 648 42.79 -27.80 -14.38
C ALA A 648 41.69 -27.48 -15.40
N PRO A 649 41.50 -28.31 -16.44
CA PRO A 649 40.34 -28.21 -17.31
C PRO A 649 39.06 -28.59 -16.56
N VAL A 650 37.94 -27.98 -16.95
CA VAL A 650 36.62 -28.32 -16.40
C VAL A 650 36.20 -29.73 -16.83
N GLU A 651 36.44 -30.07 -18.09
CA GLU A 651 36.28 -31.43 -18.62
C GLU A 651 37.60 -32.22 -18.54
N PRO A 652 37.58 -33.56 -18.44
CA PRO A 652 38.80 -34.38 -18.39
C PRO A 652 39.46 -34.48 -19.77
N ILE A 653 39.89 -33.35 -20.33
CA ILE A 653 40.44 -33.22 -21.69
C ILE A 653 41.95 -33.03 -21.71
N SER A 654 42.64 -33.18 -20.58
CA SER A 654 44.11 -33.05 -20.49
C SER A 654 44.75 -34.27 -19.86
N VAL A 655 46.04 -34.45 -20.11
CA VAL A 655 46.91 -35.38 -19.38
C VAL A 655 47.74 -34.60 -18.35
N ARG A 656 48.19 -35.28 -17.28
CA ARG A 656 49.07 -34.70 -16.25
C ARG A 656 50.52 -34.60 -16.73
N GLU A 657 50.72 -33.96 -17.88
CA GLU A 657 52.02 -33.70 -18.47
C GLU A 657 52.28 -32.21 -18.60
N ARG A 658 53.57 -31.86 -18.61
CA ARG A 658 54.00 -30.46 -18.67
C ARG A 658 53.51 -29.74 -19.92
N ILE A 659 53.39 -30.46 -21.03
CA ILE A 659 52.88 -29.92 -22.29
C ILE A 659 51.64 -30.73 -22.67
N ASN A 660 50.55 -30.03 -22.95
CA ASN A 660 49.36 -30.61 -23.55
C ASN A 660 49.12 -29.95 -24.91
N THR A 661 48.77 -30.75 -25.92
CA THR A 661 48.39 -30.27 -27.25
C THR A 661 46.99 -30.75 -27.62
N TRP A 662 46.22 -29.88 -28.25
CA TRP A 662 44.87 -30.15 -28.73
C TRP A 662 44.70 -29.69 -30.17
N THR A 663 43.77 -30.31 -30.88
CA THR A 663 43.16 -29.75 -32.08
C THR A 663 41.75 -29.30 -31.75
N MET A 664 41.37 -28.10 -32.18
CA MET A 664 39.98 -27.64 -32.13
C MET A 664 39.16 -28.38 -33.19
N SER A 665 38.17 -29.18 -32.78
CA SER A 665 37.17 -29.79 -33.67
C SER A 665 35.85 -29.03 -33.61
N LYS A 666 34.90 -29.32 -34.51
CA LYS A 666 33.52 -28.82 -34.40
C LYS A 666 32.77 -29.17 -33.11
N TRP A 667 33.23 -30.18 -32.35
CA TRP A 667 32.63 -30.59 -31.07
C TRP A 667 33.39 -30.08 -29.84
N GLY A 668 34.58 -29.50 -30.02
CA GLY A 668 35.48 -29.06 -28.95
C GLY A 668 36.92 -29.54 -29.13
N LEU A 669 37.74 -29.35 -28.12
CA LEU A 669 39.16 -29.71 -28.07
C LEU A 669 39.36 -31.23 -28.00
N VAL A 670 40.17 -31.73 -28.92
CA VAL A 670 40.65 -33.13 -28.96
C VAL A 670 42.13 -33.13 -28.62
N ASN A 671 42.48 -33.68 -27.46
CA ASN A 671 43.87 -33.76 -27.01
C ASN A 671 44.63 -34.84 -27.81
N HIS A 672 45.84 -34.52 -28.28
CA HIS A 672 46.60 -35.43 -29.15
C HIS A 672 47.04 -36.72 -28.46
N LYS A 673 47.25 -36.68 -27.13
CA LYS A 673 47.73 -37.82 -26.36
C LYS A 673 46.61 -38.60 -25.67
N LEU A 674 45.66 -37.88 -25.05
CA LEU A 674 44.51 -38.50 -24.42
C LEU A 674 43.55 -39.09 -25.46
N GLN A 675 43.44 -38.46 -26.64
CA GLN A 675 42.48 -38.80 -27.69
C GLN A 675 41.04 -38.88 -27.15
N ASN A 676 40.64 -37.86 -26.39
CA ASN A 676 39.27 -37.80 -25.88
C ASN A 676 38.25 -37.72 -27.02
N ASP A 677 37.08 -38.33 -26.79
CA ASP A 677 35.96 -38.26 -27.71
C ASP A 677 35.17 -36.97 -27.47
N ALA A 678 35.52 -35.92 -28.23
CA ALA A 678 34.89 -34.61 -28.11
C ALA A 678 33.38 -34.63 -28.39
N GLN A 679 32.90 -35.55 -29.25
CA GLN A 679 31.46 -35.69 -29.51
C GLN A 679 30.74 -36.25 -28.30
N GLN A 680 31.30 -37.27 -27.65
CA GLN A 680 30.73 -37.82 -26.41
C GLN A 680 30.79 -36.81 -25.25
N ASP A 681 31.82 -35.98 -25.19
CA ASP A 681 31.88 -34.89 -24.20
C ASP A 681 30.80 -33.83 -24.45
N LEU A 682 30.52 -33.48 -25.71
CA LEU A 682 29.39 -32.61 -26.07
C LEU A 682 28.04 -33.28 -25.73
N ILE A 683 27.88 -34.58 -26.00
CA ILE A 683 26.66 -35.34 -25.67
C ILE A 683 26.38 -35.31 -24.16
N LYS A 684 27.41 -35.43 -23.30
CA LYS A 684 27.24 -35.29 -21.84
C LYS A 684 26.69 -33.91 -21.48
N LYS A 685 27.20 -32.84 -22.11
CA LYS A 685 26.69 -31.47 -21.91
C LYS A 685 25.26 -31.31 -22.42
N ILE A 686 24.93 -31.85 -23.59
CA ILE A 686 23.56 -31.88 -24.13
C ILE A 686 22.62 -32.60 -23.16
N ASN A 687 23.04 -33.72 -22.59
CA ASN A 687 22.24 -34.46 -21.61
C ASN A 687 21.99 -33.68 -20.32
N ALA A 688 23.04 -33.06 -19.75
CA ALA A 688 22.90 -32.23 -18.57
C ALA A 688 22.01 -31.00 -18.85
N TYR A 689 22.26 -30.31 -19.95
CA TYR A 689 21.56 -29.08 -20.32
C TYR A 689 20.10 -29.34 -20.70
N GLY A 690 19.84 -30.30 -21.61
CA GLY A 690 18.49 -30.68 -22.01
C GLY A 690 17.67 -31.33 -20.89
N GLY A 691 18.31 -32.13 -20.03
CA GLY A 691 17.70 -32.70 -18.84
C GLY A 691 17.23 -31.64 -17.83
N ASN A 692 17.98 -30.56 -17.65
CA ASN A 692 17.55 -29.44 -16.81
C ASN A 692 16.38 -28.68 -17.45
N LEU A 693 16.44 -28.41 -18.76
CA LEU A 693 15.38 -27.68 -19.47
C LEU A 693 14.04 -28.41 -19.49
N ILE A 694 14.04 -29.74 -19.57
CA ILE A 694 12.79 -30.53 -19.59
C ILE A 694 12.14 -30.65 -18.20
N GLN A 695 12.93 -30.49 -17.13
CA GLN A 695 12.44 -30.49 -15.75
C GLN A 695 11.94 -29.10 -15.31
N ASP A 696 12.52 -28.03 -15.85
CA ASP A 696 12.07 -26.66 -15.57
C ASP A 696 10.81 -26.33 -16.38
N GLU A 697 9.64 -26.54 -15.78
CA GLU A 697 8.33 -26.29 -16.43
C GLU A 697 8.20 -24.85 -16.95
N ASN A 698 8.83 -23.88 -16.28
CA ASN A 698 8.75 -22.48 -16.67
C ASN A 698 9.50 -22.18 -17.97
N VAL A 699 10.52 -22.98 -18.31
CA VAL A 699 11.27 -22.86 -19.55
C VAL A 699 10.77 -23.86 -20.60
N ARG A 700 10.37 -25.06 -20.18
CA ARG A 700 9.80 -26.12 -21.02
C ARG A 700 8.55 -25.65 -21.78
N ASP A 701 7.73 -24.80 -21.19
CA ASP A 701 6.50 -24.32 -21.85
C ASP A 701 6.74 -23.14 -22.81
N ILE A 702 7.88 -22.44 -22.72
CA ILE A 702 8.19 -21.28 -23.59
C ILE A 702 8.34 -21.73 -25.04
N ALA A 703 7.66 -21.07 -25.98
CA ALA A 703 7.79 -21.40 -27.41
C ALA A 703 9.25 -21.28 -27.89
N LEU A 704 9.69 -22.20 -28.76
CA LEU A 704 11.07 -22.25 -29.27
C LEU A 704 11.54 -20.90 -29.85
N ILE A 705 10.68 -20.16 -30.53
CA ILE A 705 10.99 -18.83 -31.10
C ILE A 705 11.40 -17.79 -30.04
N TYR A 706 11.02 -17.98 -28.78
CA TYR A 706 11.26 -17.03 -27.68
C TYR A 706 12.33 -17.49 -26.68
N SER A 707 12.76 -18.75 -26.70
CA SER A 707 13.77 -19.26 -25.77
C SER A 707 15.14 -19.42 -26.43
N SER A 708 16.12 -18.61 -26.00
CA SER A 708 17.50 -18.73 -26.47
C SER A 708 18.15 -20.03 -25.98
N GLN A 709 17.72 -20.52 -24.81
CA GLN A 709 18.23 -21.76 -24.22
C GLN A 709 17.85 -22.98 -25.05
N LYS A 710 16.58 -23.08 -25.46
CA LYS A 710 16.10 -24.16 -26.33
C LYS A 710 16.76 -24.12 -27.71
N LYS A 711 16.91 -22.93 -28.29
CA LYS A 711 17.66 -22.75 -29.55
C LYS A 711 19.10 -23.23 -29.41
N ASN A 712 19.78 -22.86 -28.32
CA ASN A 712 21.16 -23.28 -28.08
C ASN A 712 21.31 -24.80 -27.93
N LEU A 713 20.34 -25.47 -27.29
CA LEU A 713 20.27 -26.94 -27.22
C LEU A 713 20.04 -27.55 -28.61
N LEU A 714 19.05 -27.04 -29.36
CA LEU A 714 18.72 -27.52 -30.70
C LEU A 714 19.94 -27.48 -31.63
N GLN A 715 20.70 -26.38 -31.57
CA GLN A 715 21.89 -26.17 -32.38
C GLN A 715 23.04 -27.08 -31.95
N ALA A 716 23.19 -27.37 -30.66
CA ALA A 716 24.14 -28.39 -30.21
C ALA A 716 23.80 -29.80 -30.72
N ILE A 717 22.50 -30.15 -30.75
CA ILE A 717 22.04 -31.43 -31.30
C ILE A 717 22.29 -31.49 -32.82
N HIS A 718 22.11 -30.37 -33.54
CA HIS A 718 22.39 -30.30 -34.97
C HIS A 718 23.88 -30.46 -35.34
N LEU A 719 24.81 -30.22 -34.41
CA LEU A 719 26.24 -30.45 -34.62
C LEU A 719 26.66 -31.92 -34.51
N LEU A 720 25.82 -32.79 -33.92
CA LEU A 720 26.09 -34.22 -33.80
C LEU A 720 26.09 -34.90 -35.19
N ASP A 721 26.68 -36.08 -35.28
CA ASP A 721 26.47 -36.94 -36.45
C ASP A 721 24.98 -37.31 -36.64
N GLU A 722 24.62 -37.82 -37.82
CA GLU A 722 23.22 -38.05 -38.17
C GLU A 722 22.52 -39.10 -37.29
N GLU A 723 23.25 -40.07 -36.75
CA GLU A 723 22.70 -41.09 -35.84
C GLU A 723 22.31 -40.46 -34.50
N ASN A 724 23.27 -39.80 -33.83
CA ASN A 724 23.02 -39.14 -32.55
C ASN A 724 22.07 -37.95 -32.70
N LYS A 725 22.20 -37.15 -33.76
CA LYS A 725 21.28 -36.04 -34.03
C LYS A 725 19.82 -36.50 -34.05
N LYS A 726 19.53 -37.61 -34.73
CA LYS A 726 18.18 -38.17 -34.78
C LYS A 726 17.71 -38.65 -33.41
N GLU A 727 18.55 -39.37 -32.67
CA GLU A 727 18.24 -39.84 -31.31
C GLU A 727 17.89 -38.67 -30.38
N TYR A 728 18.72 -37.62 -30.39
CA TYR A 728 18.61 -36.51 -29.44
C TYR A 728 17.50 -35.52 -29.81
N LEU A 729 17.17 -35.35 -31.09
CA LEU A 729 15.97 -34.63 -31.52
C LEU A 729 14.70 -35.33 -31.04
N ASP A 730 14.64 -36.67 -31.09
CA ASP A 730 13.50 -37.43 -30.57
C ASP A 730 13.44 -37.39 -29.04
N LYS A 731 14.59 -37.56 -28.37
CA LYS A 731 14.71 -37.50 -26.91
C LYS A 731 14.21 -36.20 -26.31
N TYR A 732 14.53 -35.06 -26.93
CA TYR A 732 14.16 -33.72 -26.46
C TYR A 732 13.03 -33.09 -27.29
N LYS A 733 12.28 -33.89 -28.04
CA LYS A 733 11.23 -33.42 -28.96
C LYS A 733 10.23 -32.46 -28.31
N GLU A 734 9.83 -32.72 -27.07
CA GLU A 734 8.92 -31.86 -26.29
C GLU A 734 9.43 -30.41 -26.13
N LEU A 735 10.74 -30.18 -26.14
CA LEU A 735 11.32 -28.84 -26.03
C LEU A 735 11.26 -28.05 -27.35
N PHE A 736 11.08 -28.73 -28.49
CA PHE A 736 11.14 -28.14 -29.83
C PHE A 736 9.77 -28.09 -30.52
N ASP A 737 8.91 -29.06 -30.23
CA ASP A 737 7.54 -29.09 -30.71
C ASP A 737 6.70 -28.00 -30.05
N THR A 738 5.77 -27.42 -30.81
CA THR A 738 4.78 -26.50 -30.27
C THR A 738 3.71 -27.32 -29.56
N PRO A 739 3.40 -27.08 -28.26
CA PRO A 739 2.34 -27.81 -27.58
C PRO A 739 0.99 -27.54 -28.27
N HIS A 740 0.47 -28.51 -29.01
CA HIS A 740 -0.84 -28.40 -29.65
C HIS A 740 -1.91 -28.99 -28.73
N TYR A 741 -2.73 -28.12 -28.14
CA TYR A 741 -3.82 -28.51 -27.24
C TYR A 741 -5.12 -28.83 -27.98
N GLY A 742 -5.17 -28.58 -29.30
CA GLY A 742 -6.27 -28.89 -30.23
C GLY A 742 -7.19 -27.70 -30.50
N ASP A 743 -7.96 -27.75 -31.58
CA ASP A 743 -8.63 -26.56 -32.12
C ASP A 743 -10.13 -26.47 -31.84
N ASN A 744 -10.80 -27.62 -31.75
CA ASN A 744 -12.25 -27.69 -31.64
C ASN A 744 -12.69 -28.57 -30.48
N PHE A 745 -13.59 -28.07 -29.63
CA PHE A 745 -14.11 -28.79 -28.47
C PHE A 745 -15.63 -28.75 -28.41
N ASN A 746 -16.23 -29.83 -27.94
CA ASN A 746 -17.65 -29.90 -27.60
C ASN A 746 -17.83 -30.17 -26.11
N PHE A 747 -18.70 -29.38 -25.49
CA PHE A 747 -19.17 -29.60 -24.13
C PHE A 747 -20.64 -30.01 -24.18
N THR A 748 -21.00 -31.08 -23.48
CA THR A 748 -22.39 -31.54 -23.33
C THR A 748 -22.77 -31.55 -21.86
N LEU A 749 -23.80 -30.77 -21.50
CA LEU A 749 -24.31 -30.64 -20.13
C LEU A 749 -25.68 -31.32 -20.02
N LYS A 750 -25.76 -32.32 -19.14
CA LYS A 750 -26.93 -33.19 -18.96
C LYS A 750 -27.56 -33.02 -17.58
N GLY A 751 -28.88 -33.03 -17.56
CA GLY A 751 -29.71 -32.89 -16.37
C GLY A 751 -30.28 -34.21 -15.87
N LEU A 752 -31.43 -34.12 -15.20
CA LEU A 752 -32.17 -35.29 -14.71
C LEU A 752 -32.48 -36.26 -15.86
N GLY A 753 -32.26 -37.56 -15.64
CA GLY A 753 -32.49 -38.58 -16.67
C GLY A 753 -31.53 -38.52 -17.86
N ASN A 754 -30.37 -37.87 -17.70
CA ASN A 754 -29.37 -37.63 -18.75
C ASN A 754 -29.87 -36.79 -19.93
N ALA A 755 -30.95 -36.03 -19.75
CA ALA A 755 -31.46 -35.12 -20.77
C ALA A 755 -30.49 -33.93 -20.95
N THR A 756 -30.02 -33.70 -22.17
CA THR A 756 -29.12 -32.57 -22.48
C THR A 756 -29.87 -31.25 -22.39
N PHE A 757 -29.51 -30.39 -21.44
CA PHE A 757 -30.11 -29.05 -21.32
C PHE A 757 -29.27 -27.97 -21.98
N ALA A 758 -27.96 -28.20 -22.16
CA ALA A 758 -27.11 -27.30 -22.92
C ALA A 758 -25.96 -28.04 -23.62
N THR A 759 -25.51 -27.51 -24.75
CA THR A 759 -24.24 -27.88 -25.40
C THR A 759 -23.40 -26.65 -25.69
N MET A 760 -22.09 -26.81 -25.81
CA MET A 760 -21.20 -25.74 -26.20
C MET A 760 -20.22 -26.21 -27.27
N ASP A 761 -20.04 -25.42 -28.31
CA ASP A 761 -19.01 -25.61 -29.32
C ASP A 761 -17.97 -24.49 -29.18
N PHE A 762 -16.73 -24.89 -28.90
CA PHE A 762 -15.61 -23.99 -28.69
C PHE A 762 -14.60 -24.17 -29.82
N SER A 763 -14.32 -23.10 -30.57
CA SER A 763 -13.29 -23.08 -31.62
C SER A 763 -12.20 -22.07 -31.28
N THR A 764 -10.97 -22.55 -31.21
CA THR A 764 -9.77 -21.72 -30.95
C THR A 764 -9.41 -20.90 -32.19
N LYS A 765 -9.55 -21.51 -33.37
CA LYS A 765 -9.26 -20.90 -34.68
C LYS A 765 -10.23 -19.77 -35.01
N GLU A 766 -11.53 -19.99 -34.81
CA GLU A 766 -12.55 -18.97 -35.03
C GLU A 766 -12.65 -17.98 -33.85
N ARG A 767 -11.97 -18.27 -32.73
CA ARG A 767 -12.04 -17.52 -31.47
C ARG A 767 -13.49 -17.31 -31.04
N LEU A 768 -14.25 -18.39 -31.02
CA LEU A 768 -15.70 -18.35 -30.80
C LEU A 768 -16.15 -19.49 -29.89
N LEU A 769 -16.95 -19.15 -28.89
CA LEU A 769 -17.74 -20.09 -28.10
C LEU A 769 -19.21 -19.92 -28.46
N THR A 770 -19.87 -21.00 -28.89
CA THR A 770 -21.31 -21.05 -29.12
C THR A 770 -21.96 -21.89 -28.03
N VAL A 771 -22.89 -21.32 -27.26
CA VAL A 771 -23.63 -21.99 -26.19
C VAL A 771 -25.07 -22.20 -26.65
N ASN A 772 -25.48 -23.45 -26.82
CA ASN A 772 -26.84 -23.83 -27.20
C ASN A 772 -27.61 -24.28 -25.95
N THR A 773 -28.69 -23.59 -25.61
CA THR A 773 -29.65 -23.98 -24.56
C THR A 773 -30.83 -24.73 -25.19
N ASN A 774 -31.20 -25.88 -24.63
CA ASN A 774 -32.38 -26.63 -25.04
C ASN A 774 -33.62 -26.21 -24.25
N ARG A 775 -34.80 -26.35 -24.85
CA ARG A 775 -36.08 -26.09 -24.18
C ARG A 775 -36.41 -27.22 -23.18
N ILE A 776 -35.86 -27.12 -21.98
CA ILE A 776 -36.06 -28.11 -20.92
C ILE A 776 -35.84 -27.49 -19.53
N MET A 777 -36.30 -28.17 -18.51
CA MET A 777 -35.91 -27.95 -17.13
C MET A 777 -34.70 -28.84 -16.78
N PRO A 778 -33.54 -28.27 -16.37
CA PRO A 778 -32.33 -29.05 -16.15
C PRO A 778 -32.50 -30.16 -15.10
N HIS A 779 -33.03 -29.86 -13.91
CA HIS A 779 -33.11 -30.85 -12.84
C HIS A 779 -34.12 -30.50 -11.72
N TRP A 780 -35.26 -31.20 -11.65
CA TRP A 780 -36.33 -30.92 -10.69
C TRP A 780 -35.90 -30.95 -9.21
N TYR A 781 -34.93 -31.79 -8.82
CA TYR A 781 -34.50 -31.86 -7.42
C TYR A 781 -33.58 -30.73 -6.95
N PHE A 782 -33.07 -29.87 -7.86
CA PHE A 782 -32.20 -28.73 -7.51
C PHE A 782 -33.00 -27.42 -7.60
N PRO A 783 -33.48 -26.87 -6.47
CA PRO A 783 -34.16 -25.56 -6.48
C PRO A 783 -33.20 -24.39 -6.77
N GLU A 784 -31.89 -24.61 -6.57
CA GLU A 784 -30.83 -23.62 -6.73
C GLU A 784 -30.12 -23.72 -8.10
N ARG A 785 -29.05 -22.96 -8.25
CA ARG A 785 -28.12 -23.01 -9.40
C ARG A 785 -27.56 -24.43 -9.57
N TYR A 786 -27.76 -25.00 -10.75
CA TYR A 786 -27.38 -26.36 -11.15
C TYR A 786 -26.14 -26.39 -12.05
N ALA A 787 -25.97 -25.39 -12.92
CA ALA A 787 -24.76 -25.24 -13.73
C ALA A 787 -24.44 -23.78 -14.06
N THR A 788 -23.19 -23.49 -14.40
CA THR A 788 -22.70 -22.17 -14.86
C THR A 788 -21.71 -22.34 -16.00
N VAL A 789 -21.84 -21.47 -17.00
CA VAL A 789 -20.82 -21.24 -18.03
C VAL A 789 -20.34 -19.80 -17.87
N LEU A 790 -19.04 -19.62 -17.67
CA LEU A 790 -18.42 -18.32 -17.43
C LEU A 790 -17.21 -18.15 -18.36
N VAL A 791 -17.18 -17.06 -19.10
CA VAL A 791 -16.01 -16.62 -19.87
C VAL A 791 -15.49 -15.31 -19.29
N GLN A 792 -14.21 -15.29 -18.97
CA GLN A 792 -13.51 -14.14 -18.39
C GLN A 792 -12.32 -13.73 -19.25
N GLY A 793 -12.04 -12.43 -19.30
CA GLY A 793 -10.80 -11.91 -19.87
C GLY A 793 -9.60 -12.14 -18.96
N ILE A 794 -8.41 -11.93 -19.51
CA ILE A 794 -7.11 -12.00 -18.82
C ILE A 794 -6.98 -11.10 -17.58
N ASP A 795 -7.82 -10.07 -17.49
CA ASP A 795 -7.88 -9.07 -16.42
C ASP A 795 -9.04 -9.34 -15.44
N GLY A 796 -9.71 -10.49 -15.58
CA GLY A 796 -10.89 -10.85 -14.78
C GLY A 796 -12.19 -10.25 -15.28
N THR A 797 -12.19 -9.46 -16.37
CA THR A 797 -13.41 -8.89 -16.94
C THR A 797 -14.38 -9.96 -17.41
N LYS A 798 -15.67 -9.78 -17.12
CA LYS A 798 -16.73 -10.72 -17.49
C LYS A 798 -17.10 -10.56 -18.97
N LYS A 799 -16.82 -11.57 -19.81
CA LYS A 799 -17.22 -11.62 -21.22
C LYS A 799 -18.55 -12.31 -21.44
N TYR A 800 -18.81 -13.38 -20.71
CA TYR A 800 -20.08 -14.11 -20.77
C TYR A 800 -20.35 -14.83 -19.45
N VAL A 801 -21.61 -14.83 -19.00
CA VAL A 801 -22.06 -15.66 -17.90
C VAL A 801 -23.43 -16.22 -18.19
N LYS A 802 -23.61 -17.52 -17.99
CA LYS A 802 -24.89 -18.20 -18.10
C LYS A 802 -25.05 -19.18 -16.97
N ASN A 803 -26.03 -18.91 -16.11
CA ASN A 803 -26.39 -19.76 -15.00
C ASN A 803 -27.66 -20.56 -15.36
N TYR A 804 -27.69 -21.84 -14.99
CA TYR A 804 -28.82 -22.75 -15.16
C TYR A 804 -29.32 -23.18 -13.79
N TRP A 805 -30.60 -22.96 -13.48
CA TRP A 805 -31.25 -23.33 -12.22
C TRP A 805 -32.02 -24.62 -12.43
N GLY A 806 -31.90 -25.56 -11.49
CA GLY A 806 -32.43 -26.91 -11.71
C GLY A 806 -33.94 -26.93 -11.95
N ARG A 807 -34.72 -26.17 -11.18
CA ARG A 807 -36.20 -26.10 -11.29
C ARG A 807 -36.74 -25.07 -12.27
N LYS A 808 -35.88 -24.37 -13.03
CA LYS A 808 -36.32 -23.36 -14.00
C LYS A 808 -36.49 -24.00 -15.38
N ASN A 809 -37.62 -23.74 -16.03
CA ASN A 809 -37.82 -24.10 -17.44
C ASN A 809 -37.12 -23.08 -18.33
N TYR A 810 -36.27 -23.55 -19.24
CA TYR A 810 -35.59 -22.70 -20.22
C TYR A 810 -36.26 -22.79 -21.59
N ALA A 811 -36.20 -21.69 -22.35
CA ALA A 811 -36.50 -21.69 -23.77
C ALA A 811 -35.25 -22.08 -24.57
N ALA A 812 -35.44 -22.57 -25.80
CA ALA A 812 -34.31 -22.82 -26.69
C ALA A 812 -33.63 -21.50 -27.06
N ALA A 813 -32.31 -21.43 -26.95
CA ALA A 813 -31.52 -20.21 -27.22
C ALA A 813 -30.12 -20.56 -27.71
N ILE A 814 -29.51 -19.67 -28.49
CA ILE A 814 -28.13 -19.79 -28.96
C ILE A 814 -27.41 -18.50 -28.61
N ASP A 815 -26.40 -18.58 -27.75
CA ASP A 815 -25.54 -17.46 -27.40
C ASP A 815 -24.17 -17.64 -28.09
N LYS A 816 -23.64 -16.58 -28.70
CA LYS A 816 -22.30 -16.57 -29.32
C LYS A 816 -21.39 -15.60 -28.57
N VAL A 817 -20.19 -16.07 -28.22
CA VAL A 817 -19.22 -15.34 -27.40
C VAL A 817 -17.89 -15.29 -28.14
N ASN A 818 -17.46 -14.09 -28.52
CA ASN A 818 -16.14 -13.88 -29.11
C ASN A 818 -15.06 -14.00 -28.03
N LEU A 819 -13.97 -14.70 -28.38
CA LEU A 819 -12.86 -15.01 -27.49
C LEU A 819 -11.60 -14.25 -27.90
N SER A 820 -10.68 -14.10 -26.97
CA SER A 820 -9.34 -13.55 -27.17
C SER A 820 -8.31 -14.49 -26.54
N LEU A 821 -7.10 -14.52 -27.10
CA LEU A 821 -6.01 -15.30 -26.48
C LEU A 821 -5.83 -14.86 -25.02
N GLY A 822 -5.69 -15.84 -24.15
CA GLY A 822 -5.62 -15.69 -22.69
C GLY A 822 -6.96 -15.71 -21.96
N ASP A 823 -8.11 -15.68 -22.65
CA ASP A 823 -9.43 -15.77 -22.02
C ASP A 823 -9.62 -17.08 -21.24
N TYR A 824 -10.34 -17.02 -20.13
CA TYR A 824 -10.63 -18.15 -19.28
C TYR A 824 -12.08 -18.62 -19.48
N LEU A 825 -12.27 -19.92 -19.65
CA LEU A 825 -13.57 -20.61 -19.63
C LEU A 825 -13.69 -21.42 -18.35
N THR A 826 -14.66 -21.07 -17.50
CA THR A 826 -15.03 -21.83 -16.31
C THR A 826 -16.41 -22.45 -16.51
N VAL A 827 -16.51 -23.76 -16.30
CA VAL A 827 -17.79 -24.50 -16.34
C VAL A 827 -18.02 -25.17 -14.99
N ILE A 828 -19.11 -24.80 -14.33
CA ILE A 828 -19.55 -25.40 -13.07
C ILE A 828 -20.77 -26.27 -13.37
N HIS A 829 -20.79 -27.50 -12.89
CA HIS A 829 -21.92 -28.41 -13.02
C HIS A 829 -22.04 -29.23 -11.74
N GLU A 830 -23.15 -29.10 -11.00
CA GLU A 830 -23.31 -29.73 -9.68
C GLU A 830 -23.11 -31.25 -9.71
N GLU A 831 -23.50 -31.90 -10.81
CA GLU A 831 -23.28 -33.34 -11.05
C GLU A 831 -22.18 -33.64 -12.10
N GLY A 832 -21.22 -32.73 -12.30
CA GLY A 832 -20.22 -32.82 -13.38
C GLY A 832 -19.29 -34.02 -13.30
N ALA A 833 -18.90 -34.45 -12.09
CA ALA A 833 -18.01 -35.60 -11.86
C ALA A 833 -18.66 -36.98 -12.14
N GLY A 834 -19.96 -37.02 -12.48
CA GLY A 834 -20.77 -38.25 -12.58
C GLY A 834 -21.29 -38.61 -13.98
N GLN A 835 -20.54 -38.30 -15.04
CA GLN A 835 -20.90 -38.46 -16.48
C GLN A 835 -21.92 -37.48 -17.07
N ARG A 836 -22.41 -36.49 -16.30
CA ARG A 836 -23.37 -35.50 -16.78
C ARG A 836 -22.76 -34.24 -17.40
N LEU A 837 -21.45 -34.07 -17.25
CA LEU A 837 -20.65 -33.15 -18.06
C LEU A 837 -19.72 -33.99 -18.94
N SER A 838 -19.76 -33.80 -20.25
CA SER A 838 -18.82 -34.41 -21.21
C SER A 838 -18.09 -33.32 -21.97
N ILE A 839 -16.78 -33.46 -22.11
CA ILE A 839 -15.92 -32.50 -22.80
C ILE A 839 -15.06 -33.31 -23.77
N GLN A 840 -15.18 -33.04 -25.06
CA GLN A 840 -14.51 -33.80 -26.10
C GLN A 840 -13.75 -32.86 -27.03
N ASN A 841 -12.49 -33.18 -27.31
CA ASN A 841 -11.76 -32.59 -28.41
C ASN A 841 -12.23 -33.24 -29.73
N LYS A 842 -12.79 -32.45 -30.64
CA LYS A 842 -13.38 -32.92 -31.90
C LYS A 842 -12.33 -33.41 -32.90
N ASP A 843 -11.13 -32.84 -32.87
CA ASP A 843 -10.07 -33.17 -33.83
C ASP A 843 -9.46 -34.54 -33.51
N SER A 844 -9.21 -34.81 -32.22
CA SER A 844 -8.61 -36.07 -31.72
C SER A 844 -9.63 -37.10 -31.24
N GLN A 845 -10.91 -36.74 -31.13
CA GLN A 845 -11.99 -37.53 -30.50
C GLN A 845 -11.78 -37.85 -29.00
N LYS A 846 -10.73 -37.34 -28.37
CA LYS A 846 -10.38 -37.63 -26.97
C LYS A 846 -11.30 -36.89 -25.98
N LEU A 847 -11.75 -37.61 -24.95
CA LEU A 847 -12.47 -37.02 -23.81
C LEU A 847 -11.49 -36.39 -22.80
N LEU A 848 -11.83 -35.19 -22.35
CA LEU A 848 -11.14 -34.50 -21.27
C LEU A 848 -11.76 -34.88 -19.92
N ALA A 849 -10.97 -34.76 -18.85
CA ALA A 849 -11.45 -35.03 -17.49
C ALA A 849 -12.62 -34.10 -17.13
N ASN A 850 -13.67 -34.67 -16.53
CA ASN A 850 -14.81 -33.93 -16.02
C ASN A 850 -14.78 -33.90 -14.48
N GLN A 851 -15.22 -32.79 -13.92
CA GLN A 851 -15.33 -32.57 -12.49
C GLN A 851 -16.46 -31.57 -12.26
N LYS A 852 -16.79 -31.29 -11.00
CA LYS A 852 -17.81 -30.29 -10.65
C LYS A 852 -17.47 -28.92 -11.22
N ILE A 853 -16.18 -28.55 -11.27
CA ILE A 853 -15.70 -27.27 -11.81
C ILE A 853 -14.51 -27.55 -12.73
N VAL A 854 -14.63 -27.22 -14.01
CA VAL A 854 -13.50 -27.25 -14.97
C VAL A 854 -13.13 -25.82 -15.38
N ARG A 855 -11.82 -25.58 -15.54
CA ARG A 855 -11.26 -24.27 -15.91
C ARG A 855 -10.24 -24.45 -17.01
N TYR A 856 -10.38 -23.65 -18.05
CA TYR A 856 -9.51 -23.65 -19.21
C TYR A 856 -9.09 -22.23 -19.55
N GLN A 857 -7.85 -22.06 -20.03
CA GLN A 857 -7.38 -20.83 -20.65
C GLN A 857 -7.22 -21.06 -22.15
N LEU A 858 -7.74 -20.14 -22.96
CA LEU A 858 -7.50 -20.11 -24.40
C LEU A 858 -6.05 -19.70 -24.65
N VAL A 859 -5.28 -20.59 -25.25
CA VAL A 859 -3.89 -20.33 -25.69
C VAL A 859 -3.82 -20.38 -27.21
N GLN A 860 -2.67 -20.00 -27.78
CA GLN A 860 -2.50 -19.89 -29.24
C GLN A 860 -2.91 -21.16 -29.99
N ASP A 861 -2.57 -22.32 -29.42
CA ASP A 861 -2.72 -23.62 -30.08
C ASP A 861 -3.71 -24.56 -29.35
N GLY A 862 -4.64 -24.00 -28.55
CA GLY A 862 -5.80 -24.71 -28.01
C GLY A 862 -6.31 -24.23 -26.65
N ILE A 863 -6.80 -25.15 -25.80
CA ILE A 863 -7.21 -24.82 -24.41
C ILE A 863 -6.30 -25.52 -23.38
N LYS A 864 -5.66 -24.73 -22.51
CA LYS A 864 -4.82 -25.23 -21.40
C LYS A 864 -5.68 -25.39 -20.14
N VAL A 865 -5.57 -26.51 -19.43
CA VAL A 865 -6.21 -26.68 -18.11
C VAL A 865 -5.49 -25.78 -17.11
N VAL A 866 -6.25 -25.05 -16.29
CA VAL A 866 -5.69 -24.12 -15.31
C VAL A 866 -6.24 -24.35 -13.91
N ALA A 867 -5.42 -24.05 -12.89
CA ALA A 867 -5.86 -24.09 -11.50
C ALA A 867 -6.72 -22.87 -11.16
N GLU A 868 -7.40 -22.91 -10.01
CA GLU A 868 -8.20 -21.78 -9.54
C GLU A 868 -7.37 -20.51 -9.29
N SER A 869 -6.14 -20.69 -8.79
CA SER A 869 -5.17 -19.61 -8.56
C SER A 869 -4.80 -18.83 -9.81
N ASP A 870 -4.89 -19.48 -10.97
CA ASP A 870 -4.42 -18.94 -12.24
C ASP A 870 -5.51 -18.15 -12.97
N VAL A 871 -6.77 -18.32 -12.54
CA VAL A 871 -7.90 -17.56 -13.09
C VAL A 871 -7.99 -16.23 -12.35
N PRO A 872 -7.90 -15.09 -13.06
CA PRO A 872 -8.04 -13.79 -12.43
C PRO A 872 -9.39 -13.70 -11.74
N LYS A 873 -9.40 -13.09 -10.55
CA LYS A 873 -10.63 -12.85 -9.80
C LYS A 873 -11.63 -12.10 -10.69
N LEU A 874 -12.88 -12.57 -10.70
CA LEU A 874 -13.94 -11.97 -11.50
C LEU A 874 -14.10 -10.50 -11.10
N VAL A 875 -13.95 -9.58 -12.05
CA VAL A 875 -14.24 -8.17 -11.83
C VAL A 875 -15.74 -8.05 -11.54
N GLN A 876 -16.06 -7.73 -10.29
CA GLN A 876 -17.43 -7.62 -9.82
C GLN A 876 -18.06 -6.29 -10.22
N ASP A 877 -19.35 -6.31 -10.53
CA ASP A 877 -20.11 -5.09 -10.78
C ASP A 877 -20.35 -4.37 -9.44
N SER A 878 -19.75 -3.19 -9.28
CA SER A 878 -19.96 -2.37 -8.08
C SER A 878 -21.46 -2.11 -7.87
N PRO A 879 -21.99 -2.31 -6.65
CA PRO A 879 -23.40 -2.13 -6.39
C PRO A 879 -23.76 -0.65 -6.58
N LYS A 880 -24.91 -0.38 -7.20
CA LYS A 880 -25.38 0.98 -7.47
C LYS A 880 -26.89 1.09 -7.39
N ILE A 881 -27.38 2.24 -6.97
CA ILE A 881 -28.81 2.58 -7.00
C ILE A 881 -29.15 3.18 -8.37
N THR A 882 -30.18 2.63 -9.03
CA THR A 882 -30.57 2.99 -10.41
C THR A 882 -31.54 4.17 -10.49
N SER A 883 -32.15 4.57 -9.37
CA SER A 883 -33.06 5.71 -9.24
C SER A 883 -32.57 6.73 -8.20
N PHE A 884 -33.15 7.93 -8.16
CA PHE A 884 -32.91 8.84 -7.02
C PHE A 884 -33.59 8.29 -5.77
N VAL A 885 -32.93 8.46 -4.63
CA VAL A 885 -33.55 8.24 -3.31
C VAL A 885 -34.13 9.56 -2.82
N LYS A 886 -35.44 9.64 -2.69
CA LYS A 886 -36.16 10.85 -2.25
C LYS A 886 -36.78 10.66 -0.87
N GLU A 887 -36.98 11.78 -0.19
CA GLU A 887 -37.73 11.81 1.07
C GLU A 887 -39.10 11.14 0.91
N GLY A 888 -39.41 10.20 1.80
CA GLY A 888 -40.63 9.40 1.80
C GLY A 888 -40.57 8.09 1.00
N ASP A 889 -39.50 7.79 0.27
CA ASP A 889 -39.36 6.50 -0.43
C ASP A 889 -39.39 5.33 0.55
N THR A 890 -40.12 4.27 0.21
CA THR A 890 -40.23 3.03 0.99
C THR A 890 -39.60 1.82 0.30
N SER A 891 -38.94 2.02 -0.85
CA SER A 891 -38.26 0.97 -1.61
C SER A 891 -37.07 1.53 -2.38
N ILE A 892 -35.96 0.80 -2.40
CA ILE A 892 -34.74 1.16 -3.11
C ILE A 892 -34.43 0.08 -4.14
N ARG A 893 -34.07 0.48 -5.37
CA ARG A 893 -33.75 -0.42 -6.49
C ARG A 893 -32.35 -0.13 -7.02
N GLY A 894 -31.67 -1.16 -7.49
CA GLY A 894 -30.33 -1.00 -8.02
C GLY A 894 -29.81 -2.16 -8.84
N LYS A 895 -28.53 -2.08 -9.20
CA LYS A 895 -27.78 -3.15 -9.84
C LYS A 895 -26.59 -3.60 -8.99
N ALA A 896 -26.21 -4.87 -9.11
CA ALA A 896 -24.99 -5.47 -8.57
C ALA A 896 -24.59 -6.66 -9.44
N THR A 897 -23.48 -7.36 -9.12
CA THR A 897 -23.12 -8.62 -9.78
C THR A 897 -24.31 -9.60 -9.74
N PRO A 898 -24.75 -10.18 -10.88
CA PRO A 898 -25.85 -11.14 -10.90
C PRO A 898 -25.67 -12.28 -9.90
N GLY A 899 -26.68 -12.54 -9.06
CA GLY A 899 -26.62 -13.53 -7.98
C GLY A 899 -25.92 -13.07 -6.69
N ALA A 900 -25.36 -11.86 -6.62
CA ALA A 900 -24.78 -11.32 -5.41
C ALA A 900 -25.84 -11.07 -4.32
N SER A 901 -25.44 -11.27 -3.06
CA SER A 901 -26.24 -10.84 -1.90
C SER A 901 -26.07 -9.34 -1.72
N VAL A 902 -27.18 -8.59 -1.72
CA VAL A 902 -27.19 -7.13 -1.62
C VAL A 902 -27.77 -6.69 -0.28
N GLU A 903 -27.07 -5.79 0.39
CA GLU A 903 -27.40 -5.21 1.68
C GLU A 903 -27.53 -3.69 1.55
N VAL A 904 -28.66 -3.12 1.97
CA VAL A 904 -28.91 -1.68 1.90
C VAL A 904 -28.84 -1.07 3.30
N LEU A 905 -28.00 -0.05 3.45
CA LEU A 905 -27.77 0.71 4.68
C LEU A 905 -28.37 2.11 4.53
N VAL A 906 -29.19 2.53 5.49
CA VAL A 906 -29.79 3.87 5.57
C VAL A 906 -29.35 4.52 6.89
N GLY A 907 -28.78 5.72 6.83
CA GLY A 907 -28.27 6.46 8.00
C GLY A 907 -27.03 5.83 8.67
N ASN A 908 -26.87 6.07 9.98
CA ASN A 908 -25.81 5.49 10.84
C ASN A 908 -26.21 4.13 11.47
N SER A 909 -27.28 3.51 10.98
CA SER A 909 -27.89 2.30 11.55
C SER A 909 -27.35 0.98 10.96
N THR A 910 -27.51 -0.09 11.74
CA THR A 910 -27.32 -1.51 11.38
C THR A 910 -28.29 -1.90 10.22
N PRO A 911 -27.94 -2.86 9.35
CA PRO A 911 -28.55 -3.05 8.02
C PRO A 911 -30.08 -3.22 8.00
N ALA A 912 -30.75 -2.62 7.02
CA ALA A 912 -32.22 -2.57 6.98
C ALA A 912 -32.88 -3.85 6.42
N LYS A 913 -32.21 -4.61 5.52
CA LYS A 913 -32.61 -5.92 4.95
C LYS A 913 -31.59 -6.38 3.89
N THR A 914 -31.52 -7.70 3.63
CA THR A 914 -30.73 -8.30 2.53
C THR A 914 -31.63 -8.85 1.42
N THR A 915 -31.18 -8.77 0.16
CA THR A 915 -31.82 -9.38 -1.01
C THR A 915 -30.76 -10.03 -1.91
N LYS A 916 -31.15 -10.67 -3.02
CA LYS A 916 -30.21 -11.13 -4.06
C LYS A 916 -30.46 -10.40 -5.37
N ALA A 917 -29.39 -10.05 -6.08
CA ALA A 917 -29.48 -9.57 -7.45
C ALA A 917 -29.91 -10.69 -8.40
N ASP A 918 -30.81 -10.39 -9.33
CA ASP A 918 -31.34 -11.35 -10.31
C ASP A 918 -30.36 -11.65 -11.46
N ASP A 919 -30.81 -12.40 -12.47
CA ASP A 919 -30.02 -12.81 -13.64
C ASP A 919 -29.50 -11.62 -14.49
N LEU A 920 -30.14 -10.45 -14.37
CA LEU A 920 -29.76 -9.21 -15.05
C LEU A 920 -28.99 -8.26 -14.11
N GLY A 921 -28.73 -8.71 -12.88
CA GLY A 921 -28.07 -7.94 -11.83
C GLY A 921 -29.00 -6.95 -11.12
N GLU A 922 -30.30 -6.95 -11.38
CA GLU A 922 -31.27 -6.04 -10.77
C GLU A 922 -31.64 -6.52 -9.36
N TRP A 923 -31.88 -5.58 -8.45
CA TRP A 923 -32.34 -5.87 -7.09
C TRP A 923 -33.29 -4.78 -6.57
N GLU A 924 -34.16 -5.17 -5.63
CA GLU A 924 -35.07 -4.27 -4.93
C GLU A 924 -35.16 -4.65 -3.44
N VAL A 925 -35.17 -3.65 -2.57
CA VAL A 925 -35.34 -3.79 -1.11
C VAL A 925 -36.37 -2.80 -0.60
N THR A 926 -37.31 -3.26 0.22
CA THR A 926 -38.25 -2.40 0.96
C THR A 926 -37.59 -1.85 2.22
N VAL A 927 -37.64 -0.53 2.42
CA VAL A 927 -37.08 0.21 3.56
C VAL A 927 -38.15 1.03 4.27
N SER A 928 -37.85 1.51 5.49
CA SER A 928 -38.65 2.56 6.13
C SER A 928 -38.61 3.86 5.31
N ALA A 929 -39.65 4.69 5.43
CA ALA A 929 -39.73 5.96 4.71
C ALA A 929 -38.47 6.82 4.96
N LEU A 930 -37.73 7.11 3.88
CA LEU A 930 -36.47 7.85 3.96
C LEU A 930 -36.69 9.30 4.41
N LEU A 931 -35.79 9.84 5.24
CA LEU A 931 -35.82 11.23 5.71
C LEU A 931 -34.86 12.12 4.92
N LYS A 932 -35.20 13.40 4.76
CA LYS A 932 -34.34 14.38 4.08
C LYS A 932 -32.95 14.44 4.71
N GLY A 933 -31.92 14.29 3.87
CA GLY A 933 -30.53 14.38 4.30
C GLY A 933 -29.94 13.08 4.83
N GLU A 934 -30.72 12.00 4.95
CA GLU A 934 -30.18 10.66 5.20
C GLU A 934 -29.23 10.23 4.07
N GLN A 935 -28.33 9.31 4.41
CA GLN A 935 -27.40 8.71 3.46
C GLN A 935 -27.76 7.25 3.26
N VAL A 936 -27.77 6.82 2.01
CA VAL A 936 -28.00 5.44 1.60
C VAL A 936 -26.72 4.87 1.01
N ARG A 937 -26.31 3.70 1.49
CA ARG A 937 -25.22 2.90 0.91
C ARG A 937 -25.70 1.51 0.60
N VAL A 938 -25.08 0.88 -0.38
CA VAL A 938 -25.37 -0.50 -0.77
C VAL A 938 -24.08 -1.29 -0.71
N LYS A 939 -24.12 -2.44 -0.04
CA LYS A 939 -23.04 -3.43 -0.07
C LYS A 939 -23.51 -4.62 -0.89
N SER A 940 -22.65 -5.19 -1.71
CA SER A 940 -22.91 -6.46 -2.37
C SER A 940 -21.82 -7.45 -2.06
N THR A 941 -22.19 -8.70 -1.78
CA THR A 941 -21.27 -9.79 -1.53
C THR A 941 -21.49 -10.90 -2.57
N TYR A 942 -20.42 -11.25 -3.29
CA TYR A 942 -20.38 -12.35 -4.25
C TYR A 942 -19.11 -13.17 -3.99
N GLU A 943 -19.27 -14.48 -3.80
CA GLU A 943 -18.18 -15.43 -3.50
C GLU A 943 -17.23 -15.00 -2.35
N GLY A 944 -17.78 -14.36 -1.31
CA GLY A 944 -17.05 -13.97 -0.10
C GLY A 944 -16.39 -12.60 -0.14
N GLU A 945 -16.34 -11.94 -1.30
CA GLU A 945 -15.83 -10.57 -1.45
C GLU A 945 -16.98 -9.56 -1.38
N GLN A 946 -16.74 -8.41 -0.72
CA GLN A 946 -17.75 -7.36 -0.50
C GLN A 946 -17.35 -6.06 -1.20
N LEU A 947 -18.22 -5.57 -2.08
CA LEU A 947 -18.13 -4.22 -2.66
C LEU A 947 -19.13 -3.27 -2.01
N THR A 948 -18.79 -1.99 -1.93
CA THR A 948 -19.66 -0.94 -1.38
C THR A 948 -19.89 0.15 -2.42
N SER A 949 -21.13 0.60 -2.57
CA SER A 949 -21.51 1.69 -3.45
C SER A 949 -20.99 3.04 -2.94
N PRO A 950 -20.95 4.08 -3.79
CA PRO A 950 -20.92 5.46 -3.31
C PRO A 950 -22.08 5.76 -2.35
N GLU A 951 -21.94 6.81 -1.53
CA GLU A 951 -23.03 7.31 -0.70
C GLU A 951 -24.06 8.07 -1.57
N TYR A 952 -25.32 7.65 -1.50
CA TYR A 952 -26.45 8.33 -2.12
C TYR A 952 -27.16 9.19 -1.06
N LYS A 953 -27.20 10.50 -1.26
CA LYS A 953 -27.90 11.41 -0.35
C LYS A 953 -29.39 11.44 -0.68
N VAL A 954 -30.24 11.28 0.34
CA VAL A 954 -31.68 11.42 0.22
C VAL A 954 -32.01 12.90 -0.05
N ILE A 955 -32.49 13.18 -1.25
CA ILE A 955 -32.85 14.53 -1.68
C ILE A 955 -34.32 14.84 -1.32
N ALA A 956 -34.59 16.12 -1.07
CA ALA A 956 -35.97 16.60 -0.97
C ALA A 956 -36.51 16.92 -2.37
N LEU A 957 -37.82 16.83 -2.55
CA LEU A 957 -38.44 17.26 -3.80
C LEU A 957 -38.27 18.78 -4.00
N PRO A 958 -38.11 19.28 -5.25
CA PRO A 958 -38.05 20.71 -5.51
C PRO A 958 -39.38 21.38 -5.12
N THR A 959 -39.30 22.61 -4.61
CA THR A 959 -40.47 23.37 -4.10
C THR A 959 -40.59 24.74 -4.73
N ILE A 960 -41.80 25.28 -4.76
CA ILE A 960 -42.09 26.68 -5.11
C ILE A 960 -42.33 27.44 -3.80
N GLN A 961 -41.67 28.59 -3.64
CA GLN A 961 -41.79 29.49 -2.49
C GLN A 961 -42.52 30.80 -2.83
N SER A 962 -42.49 31.22 -4.09
CA SER A 962 -43.24 32.39 -4.56
C SER A 962 -44.74 32.13 -4.53
N TRP A 963 -45.52 33.17 -4.23
CA TRP A 963 -46.96 33.14 -4.48
C TRP A 963 -47.24 32.97 -5.97
N LEU A 964 -48.20 32.09 -6.29
CA LEU A 964 -48.66 31.87 -7.66
C LEU A 964 -49.96 32.61 -7.86
N GLY A 965 -49.91 33.93 -8.01
CA GLY A 965 -51.07 34.79 -8.23
C GLY A 965 -51.41 34.98 -9.70
N ILE A 966 -52.65 35.38 -9.99
CA ILE A 966 -53.03 35.82 -11.34
C ILE A 966 -52.17 37.02 -11.75
N GLY A 967 -51.55 36.95 -12.93
CA GLY A 967 -50.67 37.99 -13.47
C GLY A 967 -49.19 37.83 -13.09
N GLU A 968 -48.85 36.88 -12.22
CA GLU A 968 -47.46 36.64 -11.81
C GLU A 968 -46.62 36.12 -12.98
N THR A 969 -45.41 36.64 -13.12
CA THR A 969 -44.46 36.28 -14.19
C THR A 969 -43.14 35.74 -13.67
N ARG A 970 -42.96 35.70 -12.34
CA ARG A 970 -41.72 35.23 -11.71
C ARG A 970 -42.05 34.21 -10.63
N ILE A 971 -41.46 33.02 -10.77
CA ILE A 971 -41.62 31.92 -9.83
C ILE A 971 -40.27 31.65 -9.20
N ASN A 972 -40.22 31.55 -7.87
CA ASN A 972 -39.01 31.18 -7.15
C ASN A 972 -39.25 29.98 -6.24
N GLY A 973 -38.17 29.32 -5.85
CA GLY A 973 -38.26 28.09 -5.08
C GLY A 973 -36.93 27.56 -4.59
N GLN A 974 -36.99 26.35 -4.01
CA GLN A 974 -35.83 25.60 -3.54
C GLN A 974 -35.70 24.28 -4.29
N ALA A 975 -34.47 23.86 -4.52
CA ALA A 975 -34.09 22.63 -5.20
C ALA A 975 -32.71 22.17 -4.71
N SER A 976 -32.21 21.05 -5.24
CA SER A 976 -30.84 20.63 -5.00
C SER A 976 -29.84 21.68 -5.53
N SER A 977 -28.76 21.93 -4.77
CA SER A 977 -27.71 22.91 -5.12
C SER A 977 -27.19 22.69 -6.54
N ARG A 978 -27.12 23.75 -7.35
CA ARG A 978 -26.66 23.71 -8.76
C ARG A 978 -27.47 22.81 -9.71
N ALA A 979 -28.63 22.30 -9.29
CA ALA A 979 -29.49 21.50 -10.17
C ALA A 979 -30.07 22.36 -11.31
N THR A 980 -30.32 21.72 -12.46
CA THR A 980 -31.06 22.35 -13.57
C THR A 980 -32.56 22.20 -13.33
N ILE A 981 -33.32 23.28 -13.40
CA ILE A 981 -34.73 23.38 -13.03
C ILE A 981 -35.57 23.73 -14.25
N ASP A 982 -36.41 22.80 -14.68
CA ASP A 982 -37.44 23.02 -15.70
C ASP A 982 -38.77 23.39 -15.00
N VAL A 983 -39.36 24.52 -15.37
CA VAL A 983 -40.68 24.97 -14.86
C VAL A 983 -41.75 24.64 -15.90
N LEU A 984 -42.68 23.77 -15.54
CA LEU A 984 -43.78 23.32 -16.37
C LEU A 984 -45.08 24.01 -15.94
N VAL A 985 -45.78 24.63 -16.87
CA VAL A 985 -47.13 25.18 -16.66
C VAL A 985 -48.11 24.33 -17.46
N ASN A 986 -49.11 23.74 -16.78
CA ASN A 986 -50.03 22.74 -17.35
C ASN A 986 -49.29 21.59 -18.07
N GLY A 987 -48.19 21.12 -17.49
CA GLY A 987 -47.36 20.04 -18.06
C GLY A 987 -46.49 20.44 -19.25
N VAL A 988 -46.52 21.70 -19.69
CA VAL A 988 -45.66 22.22 -20.78
C VAL A 988 -44.52 23.03 -20.20
N LYS A 989 -43.28 22.70 -20.57
CA LYS A 989 -42.11 23.47 -20.16
C LYS A 989 -42.19 24.93 -20.64
N LYS A 990 -42.05 25.88 -19.73
CA LYS A 990 -42.06 27.33 -20.00
C LYS A 990 -40.75 28.02 -19.68
N ALA A 991 -39.94 27.47 -18.77
CA ALA A 991 -38.63 28.02 -18.45
C ALA A 991 -37.66 26.91 -18.03
N THR A 992 -36.36 27.18 -18.19
CA THR A 992 -35.26 26.38 -17.66
C THR A 992 -34.28 27.32 -16.96
N VAL A 993 -33.94 27.06 -15.71
CA VAL A 993 -32.96 27.83 -14.92
C VAL A 993 -32.05 26.88 -14.14
N SER A 994 -31.06 27.41 -13.44
CA SER A 994 -30.23 26.63 -12.51
C SER A 994 -30.42 27.14 -11.09
N ALA A 995 -30.47 26.24 -10.12
CA ALA A 995 -30.41 26.60 -8.71
C ALA A 995 -29.01 27.08 -8.35
N ASP A 996 -28.91 28.03 -7.43
CA ASP A 996 -27.63 28.52 -6.94
C ASP A 996 -26.96 27.55 -5.95
N ALA A 997 -25.83 27.96 -5.37
CA ALA A 997 -25.10 27.14 -4.41
C ALA A 997 -25.90 26.82 -3.13
N SER A 998 -26.91 27.63 -2.79
CA SER A 998 -27.81 27.41 -1.65
C SER A 998 -29.03 26.54 -1.99
N GLY A 999 -29.27 26.26 -3.28
CA GLY A 999 -30.46 25.57 -3.76
C GLY A 999 -31.60 26.50 -4.18
N SER A 1000 -31.41 27.81 -4.09
CA SER A 1000 -32.42 28.80 -4.46
C SER A 1000 -32.46 28.98 -5.98
N TRP A 1001 -33.65 29.10 -6.56
CA TRP A 1001 -33.83 29.35 -8.00
C TRP A 1001 -34.95 30.35 -8.26
N VAL A 1002 -34.86 31.06 -9.38
CA VAL A 1002 -35.88 32.00 -9.86
C VAL A 1002 -36.04 31.84 -11.37
N ALA A 1003 -37.26 31.62 -11.84
CA ALA A 1003 -37.61 31.49 -13.25
C ALA A 1003 -38.64 32.54 -13.66
N THR A 1004 -38.51 33.05 -14.88
CA THR A 1004 -39.52 33.91 -15.50
C THR A 1004 -40.42 33.06 -16.39
N VAL A 1005 -41.74 33.17 -16.21
CA VAL A 1005 -42.77 32.48 -17.00
C VAL A 1005 -43.76 33.50 -17.57
N PRO A 1006 -44.54 33.15 -18.60
CA PRO A 1006 -45.69 33.96 -19.01
C PRO A 1006 -46.66 34.18 -17.85
N ALA A 1007 -47.37 35.32 -17.87
CA ALA A 1007 -48.29 35.71 -16.81
C ALA A 1007 -49.28 34.58 -16.48
N LEU A 1008 -49.31 34.18 -15.21
CA LEU A 1008 -50.16 33.08 -14.75
C LEU A 1008 -51.64 33.47 -14.80
N THR A 1009 -52.50 32.56 -15.22
CA THR A 1009 -53.96 32.76 -15.30
C THR A 1009 -54.70 31.80 -14.38
N VAL A 1010 -55.95 32.14 -14.05
CA VAL A 1010 -56.81 31.32 -13.20
C VAL A 1010 -56.95 29.90 -13.76
N GLY A 1011 -56.82 28.89 -12.90
CA GLY A 1011 -56.95 27.47 -13.24
C GLY A 1011 -55.71 26.82 -13.86
N GLN A 1012 -54.59 27.54 -14.00
CA GLN A 1012 -53.31 26.94 -14.38
C GLN A 1012 -52.66 26.17 -13.23
N THR A 1013 -51.88 25.15 -13.58
CA THR A 1013 -51.01 24.41 -12.67
C THR A 1013 -49.55 24.66 -12.98
N VAL A 1014 -48.70 24.63 -11.95
CA VAL A 1014 -47.24 24.73 -12.07
C VAL A 1014 -46.59 23.51 -11.45
N GLN A 1015 -45.64 22.88 -12.14
CA GLN A 1015 -44.82 21.78 -11.66
C GLN A 1015 -43.35 22.04 -12.00
N ILE A 1016 -42.43 21.54 -11.19
CA ILE A 1016 -40.99 21.77 -11.31
C ILE A 1016 -40.29 20.44 -11.51
N ARG A 1017 -39.36 20.38 -12.46
CA ARG A 1017 -38.49 19.22 -12.69
C ARG A 1017 -37.05 19.62 -12.43
N GLU A 1018 -36.41 19.03 -11.41
CA GLU A 1018 -34.97 19.21 -11.21
C GLU A 1018 -34.18 18.09 -11.89
N THR A 1019 -33.02 18.41 -12.47
CA THR A 1019 -32.10 17.48 -13.14
C THR A 1019 -30.69 17.63 -12.56
N ILE A 1020 -30.10 16.51 -12.15
CA ILE A 1020 -28.75 16.39 -11.58
C ILE A 1020 -28.06 15.21 -12.28
N GLU A 1021 -26.88 15.43 -12.86
CA GLU A 1021 -26.08 14.37 -13.51
C GLU A 1021 -26.88 13.52 -14.53
N GLY A 1022 -27.80 14.15 -15.26
CA GLY A 1022 -28.60 13.50 -16.30
C GLY A 1022 -29.82 12.71 -15.82
N ARG A 1023 -30.09 12.66 -14.50
CA ARG A 1023 -31.32 12.10 -13.93
C ARG A 1023 -32.24 13.23 -13.47
N TYR A 1024 -33.56 13.03 -13.53
CA TYR A 1024 -34.54 14.05 -13.09
C TYR A 1024 -35.53 13.56 -12.02
N VAL A 1025 -36.06 14.50 -11.23
CA VAL A 1025 -37.18 14.28 -10.30
C VAL A 1025 -38.16 15.46 -10.35
N ASP A 1026 -39.46 15.15 -10.30
CA ASP A 1026 -40.55 16.13 -10.40
C ASP A 1026 -41.11 16.50 -9.03
N SER A 1027 -41.45 17.77 -8.82
CA SER A 1027 -42.18 18.26 -7.66
C SER A 1027 -43.66 17.87 -7.70
N LYS A 1028 -44.37 18.16 -6.61
CA LYS A 1028 -45.84 18.20 -6.61
C LYS A 1028 -46.37 19.27 -7.58
N VAL A 1029 -47.63 19.15 -7.97
CA VAL A 1029 -48.33 20.13 -8.81
C VAL A 1029 -48.94 21.23 -7.93
N TYR A 1030 -48.68 22.51 -8.25
CA TYR A 1030 -49.17 23.70 -7.54
C TYR A 1030 -50.27 24.42 -8.32
N GLN A 1031 -51.24 25.05 -7.64
CA GLN A 1031 -52.38 25.79 -8.23
C GLN A 1031 -52.18 27.31 -8.09
N VAL A 1032 -52.71 28.10 -9.05
CA VAL A 1032 -52.69 29.58 -9.03
C VAL A 1032 -53.86 30.16 -8.21
N ASP A 1033 -53.59 31.07 -7.26
CA ASP A 1033 -54.50 31.56 -6.19
C ASP A 1033 -55.14 32.96 -6.47
N PRO A 1034 -56.44 33.25 -6.15
CA PRO A 1034 -57.15 34.42 -6.70
C PRO A 1034 -57.57 35.63 -5.78
N ILE A 1035 -57.06 35.93 -4.56
CA ILE A 1035 -57.68 36.97 -3.65
C ILE A 1035 -56.76 38.13 -3.13
N HIS A 1036 -57.27 39.39 -3.06
CA HIS A 1036 -56.68 40.63 -2.46
C HIS A 1036 -57.67 41.37 -1.49
N TYR A 1037 -57.23 42.08 -0.41
CA TYR A 1037 -58.10 42.51 0.74
C TYR A 1037 -58.38 44.02 1.00
N GLY A 1038 -57.83 45.01 0.26
CA GLY A 1038 -58.21 46.45 0.32
C GLY A 1038 -57.32 47.39 1.17
N ASP A 1039 -57.68 48.68 1.33
CA ASP A 1039 -56.77 49.76 1.79
C ASP A 1039 -56.91 50.22 3.26
N LYS A 1040 -58.13 50.35 3.80
CA LYS A 1040 -58.37 50.87 5.17
C LYS A 1040 -58.82 49.79 6.13
N PHE A 1041 -58.18 49.71 7.29
CA PHE A 1041 -58.44 48.68 8.30
C PHE A 1041 -58.63 49.28 9.69
N LYS A 1042 -59.56 48.68 10.45
CA LYS A 1042 -59.80 49.01 11.84
C LYS A 1042 -59.72 47.77 12.73
N PHE A 1043 -58.93 47.87 13.78
CA PHE A 1043 -58.76 46.88 14.83
C PHE A 1043 -59.36 47.42 16.12
N THR A 1044 -60.26 46.67 16.74
CA THR A 1044 -60.87 47.02 18.04
C THR A 1044 -60.50 45.96 19.05
N LEU A 1045 -59.80 46.37 20.13
CA LEU A 1045 -59.32 45.48 21.18
C LEU A 1045 -60.14 45.73 22.46
N GLN A 1046 -60.84 44.70 22.90
CA GLN A 1046 -61.74 44.75 24.05
C GLN A 1046 -61.27 43.84 25.17
N GLY A 1047 -61.52 44.30 26.38
CA GLY A 1047 -61.13 43.67 27.62
C GLY A 1047 -62.30 43.07 28.38
N PHE A 1048 -62.17 43.01 29.71
CA PHE A 1048 -63.24 42.55 30.60
C PHE A 1048 -64.52 43.37 30.37
N CYS A 1049 -65.70 42.71 30.44
CA CYS A 1049 -67.01 43.28 30.08
C CYS A 1049 -67.10 43.90 28.68
N ASN A 1050 -66.25 43.48 27.74
CA ASN A 1050 -66.15 44.01 26.36
C ASN A 1050 -65.82 45.51 26.30
N ALA A 1051 -65.19 46.05 27.35
CA ALA A 1051 -64.73 47.43 27.35
C ALA A 1051 -63.56 47.61 26.38
N THR A 1052 -63.67 48.53 25.42
CA THR A 1052 -62.58 48.81 24.48
C THR A 1052 -61.45 49.54 25.19
N PHE A 1053 -60.32 48.87 25.36
CA PHE A 1053 -59.13 49.49 25.98
C PHE A 1053 -58.18 50.07 24.93
N ALA A 1054 -58.22 49.58 23.68
CA ALA A 1054 -57.46 50.16 22.58
C ALA A 1054 -58.13 49.95 21.21
N THR A 1055 -57.84 50.84 20.26
CA THR A 1055 -58.17 50.66 18.85
C THR A 1055 -56.95 50.98 17.98
N MET A 1056 -56.83 50.30 16.84
CA MET A 1056 -55.84 50.64 15.82
C MET A 1056 -56.52 50.93 14.50
N ASP A 1057 -56.26 52.11 13.93
CA ASP A 1057 -56.74 52.49 12.61
C ASP A 1057 -55.53 52.52 11.66
N PHE A 1058 -55.60 51.72 10.59
CA PHE A 1058 -54.52 51.56 9.62
C PHE A 1058 -54.97 51.95 8.21
N SER A 1059 -54.15 52.76 7.54
CA SER A 1059 -54.32 53.11 6.13
C SER A 1059 -53.12 52.57 5.34
N ALA A 1060 -53.35 51.61 4.45
CA ALA A 1060 -52.31 51.06 3.56
C ALA A 1060 -51.80 52.12 2.58
N LYS A 1061 -52.69 53.01 2.12
CA LYS A 1061 -52.36 54.12 1.21
C LYS A 1061 -51.47 55.17 1.87
N GLU A 1062 -51.83 55.59 3.09
CA GLU A 1062 -51.03 56.57 3.86
C GLU A 1062 -49.86 55.93 4.59
N ARG A 1063 -49.84 54.59 4.65
CA ARG A 1063 -48.87 53.74 5.36
C ARG A 1063 -48.71 54.15 6.82
N LEU A 1064 -49.82 54.48 7.46
CA LEU A 1064 -49.87 55.01 8.80
C LEU A 1064 -50.79 54.16 9.67
N LEU A 1065 -50.24 53.69 10.80
CA LEU A 1065 -50.98 53.04 11.88
C LEU A 1065 -51.15 54.04 13.03
N THR A 1066 -52.40 54.28 13.43
CA THR A 1066 -52.71 55.09 14.62
C THR A 1066 -53.26 54.18 15.71
N VAL A 1067 -52.59 54.14 16.86
CA VAL A 1067 -52.97 53.34 18.03
C VAL A 1067 -53.54 54.25 19.10
N ASN A 1068 -54.84 54.13 19.36
CA ASN A 1068 -55.54 54.89 20.40
C ASN A 1068 -55.72 54.00 21.64
N THR A 1069 -55.17 54.42 22.78
CA THR A 1069 -55.37 53.80 24.10
C THR A 1069 -56.44 54.56 24.86
N ASN A 1070 -57.42 53.86 25.44
CA ASN A 1070 -58.45 54.44 26.29
C ASN A 1070 -58.03 54.40 27.77
N ARG A 1071 -58.52 55.36 28.56
CA ARG A 1071 -58.31 55.38 30.01
C ARG A 1071 -59.13 54.28 30.70
N THR A 1072 -58.56 53.09 30.78
CA THR A 1072 -59.20 51.94 31.43
C THR A 1072 -58.16 50.90 31.86
N MET A 1073 -58.61 49.93 32.64
CA MET A 1073 -57.88 48.70 32.90
C MET A 1073 -58.33 47.61 31.91
N PRO A 1074 -57.43 47.00 31.13
CA PRO A 1074 -57.83 46.03 30.11
C PRO A 1074 -58.59 44.82 30.66
N HIS A 1075 -58.12 44.16 31.72
CA HIS A 1075 -58.79 42.97 32.22
C HIS A 1075 -58.49 42.61 33.69
N TRP A 1076 -59.52 42.58 34.55
CA TRP A 1076 -59.36 42.39 36.00
C TRP A 1076 -58.73 41.03 36.39
N TYR A 1077 -58.99 39.95 35.66
CA TYR A 1077 -58.48 38.62 36.02
C TYR A 1077 -57.06 38.31 35.54
N PHE A 1078 -56.52 39.04 34.54
CA PHE A 1078 -55.19 38.77 33.99
C PHE A 1078 -54.12 39.60 34.70
N THR A 1079 -53.29 38.95 35.52
CA THR A 1079 -52.10 39.58 36.13
C THR A 1079 -50.98 39.80 35.12
N GLU A 1080 -50.98 39.02 34.04
CA GLU A 1080 -49.95 39.01 33.01
C GLU A 1080 -50.29 39.93 31.81
N ARG A 1081 -49.38 39.94 30.83
CA ARG A 1081 -49.56 40.59 29.53
C ARG A 1081 -50.83 40.07 28.84
N TYR A 1082 -51.74 40.98 28.52
CA TYR A 1082 -53.05 40.70 27.94
C TYR A 1082 -53.12 40.96 26.42
N ALA A 1083 -52.40 41.97 25.92
CA ALA A 1083 -52.27 42.20 24.49
C ALA A 1083 -50.93 42.86 24.11
N THR A 1084 -50.48 42.65 22.87
CA THR A 1084 -49.26 43.22 22.30
C THR A 1084 -49.48 43.66 20.87
N ILE A 1085 -49.07 44.88 20.54
CA ILE A 1085 -48.97 45.39 19.17
C ILE A 1085 -47.48 45.48 18.84
N LEU A 1086 -47.03 44.86 17.75
CA LEU A 1086 -45.66 44.89 17.28
C LEU A 1086 -45.62 45.24 15.79
N VAL A 1087 -44.80 46.24 15.43
CA VAL A 1087 -44.45 46.57 14.05
C VAL A 1087 -42.95 46.38 13.88
N GLN A 1088 -42.55 45.64 12.85
CA GLN A 1088 -41.15 45.33 12.57
C GLN A 1088 -40.84 45.42 11.06
N GLY A 1089 -39.60 45.79 10.74
CA GLY A 1089 -39.09 45.89 9.38
C GLY A 1089 -38.83 44.53 8.74
N THR A 1090 -38.58 44.53 7.43
CA THR A 1090 -38.22 43.34 6.64
C THR A 1090 -36.88 42.71 7.04
N ASP A 1091 -36.04 43.45 7.75
CA ASP A 1091 -34.75 43.03 8.30
C ASP A 1091 -34.85 42.54 9.76
N GLY A 1092 -36.06 42.45 10.32
CA GLY A 1092 -36.27 42.07 11.71
C GLY A 1092 -36.06 43.20 12.72
N THR A 1093 -35.81 44.44 12.26
CA THR A 1093 -35.68 45.60 13.17
C THR A 1093 -37.03 46.01 13.76
N LYS A 1094 -37.06 46.29 15.07
CA LYS A 1094 -38.28 46.68 15.78
C LYS A 1094 -38.59 48.16 15.55
N LYS A 1095 -39.77 48.47 14.99
CA LYS A 1095 -40.23 49.84 14.72
C LYS A 1095 -41.21 50.37 15.77
N TYR A 1096 -42.10 49.53 16.29
CA TYR A 1096 -43.03 49.91 17.36
C TYR A 1096 -43.41 48.70 18.19
N VAL A 1097 -43.53 48.85 19.51
CA VAL A 1097 -44.07 47.83 20.39
C VAL A 1097 -44.91 48.46 21.50
N LYS A 1098 -46.10 47.91 21.74
CA LYS A 1098 -46.98 48.33 22.84
C LYS A 1098 -47.61 47.11 23.51
N ASN A 1099 -47.36 46.97 24.80
CA ASN A 1099 -47.89 45.91 25.64
C ASN A 1099 -48.97 46.45 26.59
N TYR A 1100 -50.07 45.72 26.70
CA TYR A 1100 -51.16 45.96 27.64
C TYR A 1100 -51.20 44.82 28.66
N TRP A 1101 -51.05 45.13 29.95
CA TRP A 1101 -51.18 44.18 31.05
C TRP A 1101 -52.59 44.23 31.62
N GLY A 1102 -53.16 43.06 31.93
CA GLY A 1102 -54.58 42.97 32.27
C GLY A 1102 -54.98 43.87 33.45
N ARG A 1103 -54.27 43.78 34.57
CA ARG A 1103 -54.58 44.53 35.80
C ARG A 1103 -53.99 45.94 35.89
N LYS A 1104 -53.37 46.46 34.82
CA LYS A 1104 -52.76 47.79 34.82
C LYS A 1104 -53.76 48.83 34.33
N ASN A 1105 -53.92 49.92 35.08
CA ASN A 1105 -54.68 51.09 34.61
C ASN A 1105 -53.84 51.92 33.63
N TYR A 1106 -54.40 52.23 32.46
CA TYR A 1106 -53.76 53.07 31.45
C TYR A 1106 -54.39 54.47 31.41
N ALA A 1107 -53.59 55.48 31.09
CA ALA A 1107 -54.08 56.79 30.69
C ALA A 1107 -54.44 56.78 29.19
N ALA A 1108 -55.33 57.67 28.77
CA ALA A 1108 -55.63 57.82 27.35
C ALA A 1108 -54.41 58.36 26.59
N SER A 1109 -54.04 57.74 25.48
CA SER A 1109 -52.90 58.16 24.64
C SER A 1109 -53.11 57.80 23.17
N ILE A 1110 -52.46 58.54 22.27
CA ILE A 1110 -52.49 58.26 20.82
C ILE A 1110 -51.05 58.13 20.34
N ASP A 1111 -50.71 56.97 19.78
CA ASP A 1111 -49.42 56.70 19.15
C ASP A 1111 -49.60 56.64 17.63
N LYS A 1112 -48.70 57.23 16.85
CA LYS A 1112 -48.69 57.18 15.37
C LYS A 1112 -47.43 56.50 14.88
N VAL A 1113 -47.57 55.51 13.99
CA VAL A 1113 -46.48 54.64 13.51
C VAL A 1113 -46.51 54.57 11.99
N ASN A 1114 -45.41 54.98 11.35
CA ASN A 1114 -45.24 54.88 9.89
C ASN A 1114 -44.73 53.50 9.50
N LEU A 1115 -45.30 52.92 8.45
CA LEU A 1115 -44.92 51.63 7.88
C LEU A 1115 -44.33 51.83 6.47
N SER A 1116 -43.40 50.95 6.10
CA SER A 1116 -42.87 50.78 4.74
C SER A 1116 -43.48 49.54 4.09
N LEU A 1117 -43.56 49.53 2.75
CA LEU A 1117 -43.94 48.31 2.02
C LEU A 1117 -43.01 47.16 2.43
N GLY A 1118 -43.59 46.01 2.76
CA GLY A 1118 -42.91 44.82 3.27
C GLY A 1118 -42.85 44.73 4.80
N ASP A 1119 -43.14 45.80 5.55
CA ASP A 1119 -43.16 45.76 7.02
C ASP A 1119 -44.24 44.81 7.56
N TYR A 1120 -43.98 44.26 8.75
CA TYR A 1120 -44.85 43.30 9.41
C TYR A 1120 -45.54 43.93 10.62
N LEU A 1121 -46.86 43.71 10.72
CA LEU A 1121 -47.70 44.01 11.88
C LEU A 1121 -48.10 42.69 12.54
N THR A 1122 -47.68 42.49 13.78
CA THR A 1122 -48.11 41.36 14.62
C THR A 1122 -48.95 41.89 15.78
N LEU A 1123 -50.14 41.32 15.95
CA LEU A 1123 -51.01 41.60 17.09
C LEU A 1123 -51.24 40.31 17.87
N VAL A 1124 -50.95 40.35 19.16
CA VAL A 1124 -51.30 39.30 20.13
C VAL A 1124 -52.40 39.83 21.03
N HIS A 1125 -53.45 39.06 21.20
CA HIS A 1125 -54.52 39.35 22.14
C HIS A 1125 -54.94 38.03 22.81
N GLU A 1126 -54.79 37.91 24.13
CA GLU A 1126 -54.99 36.63 24.82
C GLU A 1126 -56.39 36.03 24.58
N GLU A 1127 -57.41 36.89 24.46
CA GLU A 1127 -58.79 36.50 24.11
C GLU A 1127 -59.15 36.78 22.63
N GLY A 1128 -58.15 36.86 21.74
CA GLY A 1128 -58.32 37.33 20.36
C GLY A 1128 -59.04 36.36 19.42
N ALA A 1129 -59.00 35.05 19.69
CA ALA A 1129 -59.78 34.05 18.96
C ALA A 1129 -61.27 34.02 19.33
N GLY A 1130 -61.69 34.86 20.29
CA GLY A 1130 -63.08 35.07 20.68
C GLY A 1130 -63.68 36.33 20.03
N HIS A 1131 -64.71 36.91 20.65
CA HIS A 1131 -65.40 38.10 20.12
C HIS A 1131 -64.77 39.45 20.53
N ARG A 1132 -63.68 39.44 21.31
CA ARG A 1132 -63.08 40.65 21.90
C ARG A 1132 -61.97 41.30 21.06
N LEU A 1133 -61.56 40.64 19.97
CA LEU A 1133 -60.76 41.26 18.93
C LEU A 1133 -61.60 41.32 17.66
N ARG A 1134 -61.79 42.52 17.12
CA ARG A 1134 -62.47 42.71 15.83
C ARG A 1134 -61.52 43.38 14.85
N ILE A 1135 -61.37 42.77 13.67
CA ILE A 1135 -60.54 43.28 12.58
C ILE A 1135 -61.42 43.42 11.35
N GLN A 1136 -61.49 44.61 10.78
CA GLN A 1136 -62.36 44.91 9.64
C GLN A 1136 -61.63 45.75 8.61
N ASN A 1137 -61.74 45.37 7.33
CA ASN A 1137 -61.46 46.30 6.25
C ASN A 1137 -62.68 47.22 6.09
N THR A 1138 -62.50 48.51 6.34
CA THR A 1138 -63.61 49.48 6.35
C THR A 1138 -64.07 49.88 4.96
N ASP A 1139 -63.27 49.63 3.91
CA ASP A 1139 -63.66 49.94 2.53
C ASP A 1139 -64.64 48.88 2.00
N SER A 1140 -64.32 47.60 2.18
CA SER A 1140 -65.15 46.46 1.76
C SER A 1140 -66.17 46.02 2.80
N GLN A 1141 -66.11 46.58 4.01
CA GLN A 1141 -66.85 46.14 5.21
C GLN A 1141 -66.55 44.69 5.64
N LYS A 1142 -65.63 43.98 4.98
CA LYS A 1142 -65.31 42.58 5.27
C LYS A 1142 -64.60 42.44 6.61
N LEU A 1143 -65.07 41.50 7.43
CA LEU A 1143 -64.40 41.07 8.66
C LEU A 1143 -63.28 40.10 8.32
N LEU A 1144 -62.11 40.32 8.92
CA LEU A 1144 -60.98 39.40 8.84
C LEU A 1144 -61.04 38.41 10.00
N ALA A 1145 -60.43 37.24 9.83
CA ALA A 1145 -60.36 36.23 10.87
C ALA A 1145 -59.64 36.81 12.11
N ASN A 1146 -60.21 36.58 13.28
CA ASN A 1146 -59.60 36.95 14.55
C ASN A 1146 -59.03 35.70 15.22
N GLN A 1147 -57.80 35.80 15.70
CA GLN A 1147 -57.10 34.73 16.39
C GLN A 1147 -56.36 35.34 17.58
N LYS A 1148 -55.86 34.49 18.48
CA LYS A 1148 -55.00 34.95 19.58
C LYS A 1148 -53.77 35.70 19.08
N ILE A 1149 -53.23 35.30 17.91
CA ILE A 1149 -52.15 36.01 17.23
C ILE A 1149 -52.53 36.17 15.76
N VAL A 1150 -52.48 37.39 15.26
CA VAL A 1150 -52.65 37.70 13.83
C VAL A 1150 -51.42 38.44 13.31
N ARG A 1151 -51.05 38.16 12.06
CA ARG A 1151 -49.85 38.72 11.43
C ARG A 1151 -50.18 39.16 10.00
N TYR A 1152 -49.75 40.37 9.67
CA TYR A 1152 -49.92 40.94 8.36
C TYR A 1152 -48.61 41.53 7.85
N GLN A 1153 -48.36 41.38 6.56
CA GLN A 1153 -47.33 42.13 5.84
C GLN A 1153 -48.00 43.24 5.02
N LEU A 1154 -47.44 44.44 5.05
CA LEU A 1154 -47.89 45.54 4.20
C LEU A 1154 -47.46 45.29 2.74
N ALA A 1155 -48.43 45.01 1.87
CA ALA A 1155 -48.24 44.91 0.43
C ALA A 1155 -48.61 46.22 -0.27
N LYS A 1156 -48.31 46.31 -1.57
CA LYS A 1156 -48.53 47.52 -2.37
C LYS A 1156 -49.99 47.99 -2.35
N ASP A 1157 -50.93 47.05 -2.34
CA ASP A 1157 -52.37 47.31 -2.49
C ASP A 1157 -53.21 46.73 -1.32
N GLY A 1158 -52.60 46.58 -0.13
CA GLY A 1158 -53.31 46.22 1.12
C GLY A 1158 -52.50 45.42 2.14
N LEU A 1159 -53.18 44.85 3.15
CA LEU A 1159 -52.58 43.90 4.11
C LEU A 1159 -52.67 42.47 3.59
N LYS A 1160 -51.53 41.77 3.57
CA LYS A 1160 -51.43 40.34 3.28
C LYS A 1160 -51.31 39.56 4.58
N GLU A 1161 -52.19 38.60 4.83
CA GLU A 1161 -52.05 37.69 5.98
C GLU A 1161 -50.82 36.79 5.78
N VAL A 1162 -50.01 36.65 6.82
CA VAL A 1162 -48.77 35.88 6.79
C VAL A 1162 -48.66 34.98 8.01
N THR A 1163 -47.88 33.92 7.89
CA THR A 1163 -47.64 32.97 8.98
C THR A 1163 -46.40 33.37 9.79
N ALA A 1164 -46.15 32.67 10.90
CA ALA A 1164 -44.99 32.96 11.74
C ALA A 1164 -43.64 32.78 11.02
N SER A 1165 -43.54 31.84 10.07
CA SER A 1165 -42.31 31.60 9.30
C SER A 1165 -42.00 32.70 8.29
N ASP A 1166 -43.00 33.47 7.89
CA ASP A 1166 -42.85 34.55 6.91
C ASP A 1166 -42.32 35.83 7.55
N VAL A 1167 -42.49 35.98 8.88
CA VAL A 1167 -42.03 37.15 9.62
C VAL A 1167 -40.55 36.97 9.99
N PRO A 1168 -39.65 37.88 9.60
CA PRO A 1168 -38.25 37.84 9.98
C PRO A 1168 -38.09 37.77 11.50
N LYS A 1169 -37.10 37.00 11.95
CA LYS A 1169 -36.76 36.96 13.37
C LYS A 1169 -36.33 38.34 13.83
N LEU A 1170 -36.73 38.74 15.05
CA LEU A 1170 -36.31 40.01 15.63
C LEU A 1170 -34.79 40.03 15.82
N VAL A 1171 -34.14 41.12 15.45
CA VAL A 1171 -32.69 41.31 15.68
C VAL A 1171 -32.41 41.31 17.20
N GLN A 1172 -31.45 40.49 17.64
CA GLN A 1172 -31.12 40.26 19.06
C GLN A 1172 -30.25 41.42 19.62
N ASP A 1173 -30.65 42.00 20.76
CA ASP A 1173 -29.84 42.91 21.57
C ASP A 1173 -28.78 42.13 22.39
N SER A 1174 -27.51 42.55 22.32
CA SER A 1174 -26.41 42.00 23.15
C SER A 1174 -26.70 42.18 24.64
N PRO A 1175 -26.44 41.15 25.49
CA PRO A 1175 -26.73 41.24 26.91
C PRO A 1175 -25.77 42.20 27.61
N LYS A 1176 -26.29 42.97 28.57
CA LYS A 1176 -25.52 43.92 29.38
C LYS A 1176 -26.00 43.94 30.83
N ILE A 1177 -25.07 44.14 31.77
CA ILE A 1177 -25.40 44.39 33.17
C ILE A 1177 -25.73 45.88 33.33
N THR A 1178 -26.85 46.19 33.97
CA THR A 1178 -27.31 47.57 34.23
C THR A 1178 -27.26 47.94 35.72
N SER A 1179 -27.16 46.97 36.63
CA SER A 1179 -26.89 47.21 38.05
C SER A 1179 -25.40 47.48 38.31
N PHE A 1180 -25.08 48.21 39.38
CA PHE A 1180 -23.71 48.20 39.91
C PHE A 1180 -23.34 46.80 40.40
N VAL A 1181 -22.06 46.44 40.31
CA VAL A 1181 -21.56 45.13 40.73
C VAL A 1181 -20.54 45.37 41.85
N ARG A 1182 -20.98 45.33 43.12
CA ARG A 1182 -20.15 45.65 44.28
C ARG A 1182 -19.98 44.48 45.23
N GLU A 1183 -18.93 44.52 46.02
CA GLU A 1183 -18.66 43.54 47.07
C GLU A 1183 -19.85 43.41 48.03
N GLY A 1184 -20.29 42.17 48.25
CA GLY A 1184 -21.44 41.83 49.09
C GLY A 1184 -22.81 41.88 48.40
N ASP A 1185 -22.90 42.32 47.14
CA ASP A 1185 -24.17 42.30 46.41
C ASP A 1185 -24.61 40.86 46.12
N THR A 1186 -25.90 40.57 46.30
CA THR A 1186 -26.49 39.23 46.11
C THR A 1186 -27.50 39.20 44.96
N SER A 1187 -27.63 40.29 44.19
CA SER A 1187 -28.49 40.35 43.00
C SER A 1187 -27.86 41.18 41.89
N ILE A 1188 -27.96 40.70 40.65
CA ILE A 1188 -27.45 41.37 39.45
C ILE A 1188 -28.60 41.55 38.46
N ARG A 1189 -28.71 42.76 37.90
CA ARG A 1189 -29.75 43.14 36.93
C ARG A 1189 -29.12 43.58 35.62
N GLY A 1190 -29.81 43.33 34.53
CA GLY A 1190 -29.34 43.74 33.21
C GLY A 1190 -30.43 43.79 32.16
N LYS A 1191 -30.00 44.04 30.92
CA LYS A 1191 -30.84 43.92 29.73
C LYS A 1191 -30.31 42.85 28.79
N ALA A 1192 -31.22 42.18 28.08
CA ALA A 1192 -30.97 41.28 26.97
C ALA A 1192 -32.16 41.36 26.02
N THR A 1193 -32.16 40.55 24.96
CA THR A 1193 -33.33 40.46 24.08
C THR A 1193 -34.56 39.99 24.86
N PRO A 1194 -35.72 40.64 24.71
CA PRO A 1194 -36.95 40.24 25.37
C PRO A 1194 -37.25 38.74 25.22
N GLY A 1195 -37.49 38.04 26.33
CA GLY A 1195 -37.75 36.59 26.34
C GLY A 1195 -36.51 35.69 26.23
N ALA A 1196 -35.31 36.24 26.09
CA ALA A 1196 -34.06 35.46 26.05
C ALA A 1196 -33.75 34.78 27.40
N SER A 1197 -33.17 33.58 27.34
CA SER A 1197 -32.59 32.94 28.51
C SER A 1197 -31.24 33.60 28.79
N VAL A 1198 -31.04 34.09 30.00
CA VAL A 1198 -29.86 34.84 30.42
C VAL A 1198 -29.10 34.03 31.47
N GLU A 1199 -27.80 33.86 31.27
CA GLU A 1199 -26.88 33.10 32.11
C GLU A 1199 -25.81 34.05 32.67
N VAL A 1200 -25.70 34.16 33.99
CA VAL A 1200 -24.72 35.02 34.68
C VAL A 1200 -23.60 34.18 35.28
N LEU A 1201 -22.36 34.57 34.97
CA LEU A 1201 -21.12 33.90 35.34
C LEU A 1201 -20.33 34.82 36.29
N VAL A 1202 -19.94 34.33 37.47
CA VAL A 1202 -19.16 35.07 38.47
C VAL A 1202 -17.87 34.30 38.78
N GLY A 1203 -16.70 34.93 38.64
CA GLY A 1203 -15.38 34.34 38.88
C GLY A 1203 -15.00 33.22 37.88
N ASN A 1204 -14.03 32.38 38.25
CA ASN A 1204 -13.57 31.22 37.46
C ASN A 1204 -14.21 29.87 37.87
N SER A 1205 -15.16 29.88 38.81
CA SER A 1205 -15.81 28.68 39.36
C SER A 1205 -17.28 28.58 38.90
N THR A 1206 -17.61 27.50 38.21
CA THR A 1206 -18.96 27.11 37.75
C THR A 1206 -19.82 26.74 38.98
N PRO A 1207 -20.97 27.40 39.21
CA PRO A 1207 -22.11 27.28 38.32
C PRO A 1207 -22.75 28.62 37.93
N ALA A 1208 -23.13 28.74 36.66
CA ALA A 1208 -23.87 29.88 36.17
C ALA A 1208 -25.34 29.85 36.67
N LYS A 1209 -25.87 31.01 37.06
CA LYS A 1209 -27.30 31.16 37.40
C LYS A 1209 -28.06 31.64 36.17
N THR A 1210 -29.17 30.98 35.84
CA THR A 1210 -29.99 31.33 34.68
C THR A 1210 -31.29 32.01 35.08
N THR A 1211 -31.72 32.98 34.29
CA THR A 1211 -33.00 33.69 34.38
C THR A 1211 -33.54 33.93 32.97
N LYS A 1212 -34.72 34.53 32.82
CA LYS A 1212 -35.23 35.00 31.52
C LYS A 1212 -35.39 36.52 31.53
N ALA A 1213 -34.98 37.16 30.45
CA ALA A 1213 -35.30 38.56 30.21
C ALA A 1213 -36.80 38.71 29.99
N ASP A 1214 -37.39 39.70 30.65
CA ASP A 1214 -38.78 40.06 30.52
C ASP A 1214 -39.06 40.64 29.13
N ASP A 1215 -40.33 40.95 28.85
CA ASP A 1215 -40.76 41.39 27.53
C ASP A 1215 -40.29 42.81 27.15
N LEU A 1216 -39.61 43.53 28.06
CA LEU A 1216 -38.88 44.77 27.80
C LEU A 1216 -37.36 44.54 27.64
N GLY A 1217 -36.92 43.31 27.87
CA GLY A 1217 -35.53 42.90 27.82
C GLY A 1217 -34.83 42.99 29.18
N GLU A 1218 -35.50 43.37 30.27
CA GLU A 1218 -34.87 43.45 31.59
C GLU A 1218 -34.78 42.07 32.24
N TRP A 1219 -33.70 41.79 32.95
CA TRP A 1219 -33.57 40.57 33.74
C TRP A 1219 -32.94 40.86 35.08
N GLU A 1220 -33.23 40.01 36.06
CA GLU A 1220 -32.62 40.02 37.38
C GLU A 1220 -32.33 38.57 37.80
N VAL A 1221 -31.18 38.36 38.44
CA VAL A 1221 -30.81 37.06 39.01
C VAL A 1221 -30.12 37.23 40.35
N THR A 1222 -30.50 36.38 41.30
CA THR A 1222 -29.88 36.31 42.62
C THR A 1222 -28.61 35.44 42.56
N VAL A 1223 -27.50 35.99 43.03
CA VAL A 1223 -26.17 35.36 43.08
C VAL A 1223 -25.67 35.26 44.52
N SER A 1224 -24.66 34.43 44.75
CA SER A 1224 -23.90 34.46 46.01
C SER A 1224 -23.26 35.84 46.20
N ALA A 1225 -23.05 36.25 47.44
CA ALA A 1225 -22.45 37.55 47.76
C ALA A 1225 -21.11 37.73 47.04
N LEU A 1226 -21.03 38.74 46.18
CA LEU A 1226 -19.87 38.96 45.31
C LEU A 1226 -18.62 39.34 46.10
N LEU A 1227 -17.46 38.81 45.72
CA LEU A 1227 -16.17 39.13 46.35
C LEU A 1227 -15.41 40.19 45.55
N LYS A 1228 -14.70 41.09 46.25
CA LYS A 1228 -13.89 42.13 45.60
C LYS A 1228 -12.84 41.52 44.68
N GLY A 1229 -12.82 41.96 43.42
CA GLY A 1229 -11.88 41.50 42.40
C GLY A 1229 -12.42 40.38 41.48
N GLU A 1230 -13.57 39.79 41.78
CA GLU A 1230 -14.23 38.84 40.88
C GLU A 1230 -14.64 39.49 39.54
N GLN A 1231 -14.74 38.67 38.49
CA GLN A 1231 -15.28 39.08 37.19
C GLN A 1231 -16.70 38.57 37.04
N VAL A 1232 -17.59 39.39 36.49
CA VAL A 1232 -18.95 38.99 36.12
C VAL A 1232 -19.14 39.12 34.61
N ARG A 1233 -19.68 38.07 33.97
CA ARG A 1233 -20.12 38.07 32.57
C ARG A 1233 -21.54 37.56 32.45
N VAL A 1234 -22.20 37.93 31.36
CA VAL A 1234 -23.56 37.48 31.05
C VAL A 1234 -23.62 36.93 29.64
N LYS A 1235 -24.23 35.76 29.47
CA LYS A 1235 -24.59 35.21 28.17
C LYS A 1235 -26.10 35.23 27.99
N SER A 1236 -26.59 35.54 26.81
CA SER A 1236 -28.01 35.41 26.48
C SER A 1236 -28.21 34.50 25.29
N THR A 1237 -29.11 33.54 25.43
CA THR A 1237 -29.50 32.60 24.38
C THR A 1237 -30.97 32.83 24.02
N TYR A 1238 -31.22 33.08 22.73
CA TYR A 1238 -32.58 33.17 22.19
C TYR A 1238 -32.63 32.36 20.89
N GLU A 1239 -33.53 31.38 20.82
CA GLU A 1239 -33.71 30.46 19.69
C GLU A 1239 -32.42 29.81 19.15
N GLY A 1240 -31.48 29.46 20.05
CA GLY A 1240 -30.27 28.69 19.73
C GLY A 1240 -29.04 29.54 19.40
N GLU A 1241 -29.19 30.85 19.20
CA GLU A 1241 -28.05 31.78 19.07
C GLU A 1241 -27.67 32.38 20.43
N GLN A 1242 -26.36 32.46 20.70
CA GLN A 1242 -25.80 32.89 21.98
C GLN A 1242 -24.89 34.11 21.81
N LEU A 1243 -25.19 35.17 22.57
CA LEU A 1243 -24.37 36.39 22.66
C LEU A 1243 -23.80 36.55 24.07
N THR A 1244 -22.61 37.15 24.20
CA THR A 1244 -21.90 37.33 25.49
C THR A 1244 -21.58 38.80 25.73
N SER A 1245 -21.78 39.26 26.97
CA SER A 1245 -21.46 40.62 27.41
C SER A 1245 -19.94 40.82 27.58
N PRO A 1246 -19.46 42.07 27.65
CA PRO A 1246 -18.14 42.38 28.21
C PRO A 1246 -17.99 41.89 29.66
N GLU A 1247 -16.75 41.85 30.16
CA GLU A 1247 -16.45 41.54 31.56
C GLU A 1247 -16.65 42.76 32.47
N TYR A 1248 -17.28 42.54 33.63
CA TYR A 1248 -17.50 43.55 34.66
C TYR A 1248 -16.73 43.18 35.94
N LYS A 1249 -15.86 44.07 36.43
CA LYS A 1249 -15.10 43.87 37.68
C LYS A 1249 -15.94 44.22 38.91
N VAL A 1250 -16.00 43.32 39.90
CA VAL A 1250 -16.61 43.61 41.21
C VAL A 1250 -15.74 44.63 41.95
N ILE A 1251 -16.30 45.81 42.22
CA ILE A 1251 -15.63 46.89 42.95
C ILE A 1251 -15.96 46.86 44.44
N ALA A 1252 -15.10 47.43 45.28
CA ALA A 1252 -15.40 47.57 46.72
C ALA A 1252 -16.65 48.44 46.93
N ARG A 1253 -17.39 48.16 48.01
CA ARG A 1253 -18.60 48.91 48.35
C ARG A 1253 -18.31 50.36 48.75
#